data_AF-A0A2H3DEJ6-F1
#
_entry.id   AF-A0A2H3DEJ6-F1
#
_cell.length_a   1.000
_cell.length_b   1.000
_cell.length_c   1.000
_cell.angle_alpha   90.00
_cell.angle_beta   90.00
_cell.angle_gamma   90.00
#
_symmetry.space_group_name_H-M   'P 1'
#
loop_
_entity.id
_entity.type
_entity.pdbx_description
1 polymer ?
#
loop_
_entity_poly.entity_id
_entity_poly.type
_entity_poly.pdbx_seq_one_letter_code
_entity_poly.pdbx_strand_id
1 'polypeptide(L)'
;MLSQASSLRLGPLHPSILAGKLGVGEDRNWGRRSFSVVWLGDRGILIGFEDCRALTGPKARRMDEEGTVLIFRIQNATGFKSMLATEGIRHLITSTTEIMAVVTQPPTAMDLAFSQSGLAGQAIADNLGQATSSILRDGKLILPSVTLELAVYSNLRERILKMDRDEWFRRYYDDVILMNNSDKERRAQALLKYEGLPEVTISSYGSRVPKQWSYTGRKPIIPSALADTLCTDLIIEELLEKFNTILGTSYTLGTAGVRSILGDCILKEHDFGTAYAHLRPFWYGNLTTTVDDLSEREVQYRRMLEDVLVNGIIIYPHVPPRRIWDLYSNRVVPWCVARRRPWAISHAWMDKSWREDISTAINSYEWPVPIPKDMSLDQIRIEMLNLGAEYIWLDVLCLRQEGGPMEYLRVEEWKVDVPTIGSVYAGADKVVCYLRGLGRPLTASPTGLWDNDWFKRAWTLQEISEHLIIGGDTGDEDIRVEFEEKLSRLQWIHGQHRVYDLLSQMRNRVSTNPVDKVAGMAYLLHSDSIPAYYGEQSEEDAWTSLVDVTAHQCQWDLLFLYPQPGDGTKTWQPSWRQVMTDRIPQGQHRSSLQIGCWNQDGKTDANAYYNGYIIELAFVQGLCELSEEFVEDLAKEVVAGFSEELAKEAVERFSEEFVDPDELGKLSKLSKSWANLGKFWTKLVESNEFDSKQFAEQFVKQFDLKQLFDLEEFAEIFGRCLLRFFTRSSLDISLWVLAYRCCQEIIKHSKVLKERRYRVGQLVVKDDTGTECSFEITASHQYPIPDDSYTLLGTTAKWSGIRRRRCIHWVFGRRLPDGRLKKLSVAQMNVEAASMDSLVSRSIAKRASITILA
;
A
#
# COMPACT_ATOMS: atom_id res chain seq x y z
N MET A 1 -41.71 1.74 25.95
CA MET A 1 -43.11 2.10 26.28
C MET A 1 -43.75 2.74 25.05
N LEU A 2 -44.59 1.98 24.34
CA LEU A 2 -45.48 2.45 23.28
C LEU A 2 -46.83 2.81 23.91
N SER A 3 -47.37 4.01 23.70
CA SER A 3 -48.83 4.24 23.56
C SER A 3 -49.18 5.69 23.25
N GLN A 4 -50.17 5.86 22.36
CA GLN A 4 -51.01 7.05 22.09
C GLN A 4 -50.56 8.00 20.99
N ALA A 5 -50.81 7.57 19.75
CA ALA A 5 -51.23 8.45 18.68
C ALA A 5 -52.69 8.87 18.90
N SER A 6 -53.00 10.16 18.80
CA SER A 6 -54.35 10.64 18.50
C SER A 6 -54.36 11.19 17.08
N SER A 7 -55.20 10.58 16.25
CA SER A 7 -55.41 10.93 14.85
C SER A 7 -56.29 12.18 14.73
N LEU A 8 -55.81 13.21 14.05
CA LEU A 8 -56.66 14.22 13.43
C LEU A 8 -56.63 13.98 11.92
N ARG A 9 -57.70 13.36 11.39
CA ARG A 9 -57.99 13.33 9.96
C ARG A 9 -58.51 14.72 9.56
N LEU A 10 -57.76 15.44 8.74
CA LEU A 10 -58.29 16.53 7.91
C LEU A 10 -58.37 16.02 6.47
N GLY A 11 -59.57 16.11 5.88
CA GLY A 11 -59.86 15.73 4.49
C GLY A 11 -59.19 16.65 3.46
N PRO A 12 -59.37 16.41 2.16
CA PRO A 12 -58.60 17.05 1.11
C PRO A 12 -58.96 18.54 1.03
N LEU A 13 -58.02 19.41 1.39
CA LEU A 13 -58.15 20.86 1.23
C LEU A 13 -57.39 21.31 -0.01
N HIS A 14 -58.12 22.04 -0.85
CA HIS A 14 -57.73 22.53 -2.17
C HIS A 14 -56.56 23.54 -2.09
N PRO A 15 -55.59 23.58 -3.04
CA PRO A 15 -54.29 24.25 -2.86
C PRO A 15 -54.27 25.79 -2.86
N SER A 16 -55.41 26.47 -2.77
CA SER A 16 -55.50 27.91 -3.07
C SER A 16 -55.55 28.85 -1.84
N ILE A 17 -55.35 28.34 -0.61
CA ILE A 17 -55.42 29.19 0.62
C ILE A 17 -54.05 29.44 1.30
N LEU A 18 -52.97 28.81 0.85
CA LEU A 18 -51.64 28.96 1.48
C LEU A 18 -50.70 29.99 0.80
N ALA A 19 -51.07 30.53 -0.36
CA ALA A 19 -50.21 31.47 -1.11
C ALA A 19 -50.20 32.92 -0.55
N GLY A 20 -51.03 33.24 0.46
CA GLY A 20 -51.19 34.62 0.96
C GLY A 20 -50.42 34.99 2.23
N LYS A 21 -49.74 34.05 2.89
CA LYS A 21 -49.05 34.31 4.20
C LYS A 21 -47.58 33.92 4.26
N LEU A 22 -47.05 33.33 3.21
CA LEU A 22 -45.62 33.03 3.04
C LEU A 22 -45.26 33.59 1.69
N GLY A 23 -44.78 34.83 1.64
CA GLY A 23 -44.36 35.47 0.40
C GLY A 23 -43.22 34.66 -0.24
N VAL A 24 -43.55 33.81 -1.20
CA VAL A 24 -42.59 33.11 -2.04
C VAL A 24 -43.01 33.42 -3.47
N GLY A 25 -42.21 34.26 -4.14
CA GLY A 25 -42.31 34.45 -5.58
C GLY A 25 -41.90 33.17 -6.29
N GLU A 26 -42.66 32.80 -7.31
CA GLU A 26 -42.24 31.74 -8.24
C GLU A 26 -41.04 32.25 -9.03
N ASP A 27 -39.88 31.62 -8.83
CA ASP A 27 -38.80 31.69 -9.82
C ASP A 27 -38.05 30.36 -9.90
N ARG A 28 -37.90 29.89 -11.14
CA ARG A 28 -37.32 28.60 -11.51
C ARG A 28 -35.84 28.80 -11.79
N ASN A 29 -34.96 28.37 -10.89
CA ASN A 29 -33.56 28.00 -11.16
C ASN A 29 -32.95 27.39 -9.89
N TRP A 30 -32.51 26.13 -9.93
CA TRP A 30 -31.93 25.45 -8.77
C TRP A 30 -30.59 24.81 -9.15
N GLY A 31 -29.53 25.32 -8.54
CA GLY A 31 -28.15 24.84 -8.69
C GLY A 31 -27.18 25.77 -7.98
N ARG A 32 -27.21 25.79 -6.63
CA ARG A 32 -26.15 26.27 -5.73
C ARG A 32 -26.51 26.01 -4.27
N ARG A 33 -25.49 25.79 -3.43
CA ARG A 33 -25.68 25.37 -2.03
C ARG A 33 -26.60 26.32 -1.28
N SER A 34 -27.71 25.81 -0.75
CA SER A 34 -28.78 26.61 -0.14
C SER A 34 -28.93 26.24 1.33
N PHE A 35 -28.56 27.16 2.24
CA PHE A 35 -29.01 27.07 3.64
C PHE A 35 -30.47 27.50 3.72
N SER A 36 -31.30 26.70 4.40
CA SER A 36 -32.69 27.07 4.68
C SER A 36 -32.78 27.59 6.10
N VAL A 37 -32.93 28.92 6.24
CA VAL A 37 -33.25 29.55 7.52
C VAL A 37 -34.76 29.71 7.59
N VAL A 38 -35.42 28.88 8.40
CA VAL A 38 -36.87 28.96 8.59
C VAL A 38 -37.17 29.72 9.88
N TRP A 39 -37.87 30.85 9.75
CA TRP A 39 -38.31 31.66 10.88
C TRP A 39 -39.57 31.03 11.51
N LEU A 40 -39.43 30.40 12.68
CA LEU A 40 -40.54 29.74 13.39
C LEU A 40 -41.29 30.70 14.32
N GLY A 41 -41.61 31.89 13.81
CA GLY A 41 -42.20 32.99 14.57
C GLY A 41 -41.36 33.41 15.79
N ASP A 42 -42.04 33.76 16.89
CA ASP A 42 -41.42 34.33 18.11
C ASP A 42 -40.64 33.29 18.96
N ARG A 43 -40.53 32.04 18.48
CA ARG A 43 -40.09 30.90 19.29
C ARG A 43 -38.78 30.25 18.86
N GLY A 44 -38.15 30.69 17.77
CA GLY A 44 -36.81 30.23 17.40
C GLY A 44 -36.50 30.32 15.91
N ILE A 45 -35.24 30.07 15.58
CA ILE A 45 -34.74 29.98 14.21
C ILE A 45 -34.29 28.52 13.97
N LEU A 46 -34.75 27.93 12.87
CA LEU A 46 -34.26 26.64 12.40
C LEU A 46 -33.18 26.88 11.33
N ILE A 47 -31.98 26.33 11.54
CA ILE A 47 -30.90 26.36 10.55
C ILE A 47 -30.60 24.91 10.19
N GLY A 48 -30.98 24.51 8.98
CA GLY A 48 -30.65 23.21 8.41
C GLY A 48 -29.45 23.31 7.47
N PHE A 49 -28.51 22.36 7.59
CA PHE A 49 -27.47 22.15 6.59
C PHE A 49 -27.97 21.08 5.59
N GLU A 50 -28.21 21.55 4.36
CA GLU A 50 -28.71 20.92 3.10
C GLU A 50 -29.32 19.51 3.10
N ASP A 51 -30.61 19.43 2.72
CA ASP A 51 -31.14 18.75 1.51
C ASP A 51 -32.69 18.86 1.50
N CYS A 52 -33.22 20.09 1.36
CA CYS A 52 -34.67 20.33 1.41
C CYS A 52 -35.23 20.55 0.00
N ARG A 53 -35.48 19.45 -0.73
CA ARG A 53 -36.44 19.49 -1.84
C ARG A 53 -37.80 19.91 -1.28
N ALA A 54 -38.42 20.91 -1.90
CA ALA A 54 -39.71 21.47 -1.53
C ALA A 54 -40.74 20.38 -1.13
N LEU A 55 -41.20 20.46 0.11
CA LEU A 55 -42.17 19.54 0.71
C LEU A 55 -43.58 19.82 0.21
N THR A 56 -44.03 19.11 -0.84
CA THR A 56 -45.45 18.75 -0.99
C THR A 56 -45.58 17.40 -1.68
N GLY A 57 -45.85 16.34 -0.91
CA GLY A 57 -46.31 15.06 -1.46
C GLY A 57 -46.00 13.83 -0.60
N PRO A 58 -46.60 12.66 -0.90
CA PRO A 58 -46.62 11.47 -0.02
C PRO A 58 -45.28 10.73 0.14
N LYS A 59 -44.15 11.30 -0.32
CA LYS A 59 -42.81 10.68 -0.23
C LYS A 59 -42.08 10.94 1.10
N ALA A 60 -42.68 11.64 2.05
CA ALA A 60 -42.09 11.97 3.36
C ALA A 60 -41.95 10.79 4.36
N ARG A 61 -42.03 9.52 3.92
CA ARG A 61 -41.85 8.33 4.79
C ARG A 61 -40.48 7.65 4.66
N ARG A 62 -39.50 8.29 4.02
CA ARG A 62 -38.08 7.90 4.06
C ARG A 62 -37.23 9.13 4.34
N MET A 63 -37.22 9.57 5.60
CA MET A 63 -36.24 10.53 6.14
C MET A 63 -35.95 10.12 7.58
N ASP A 64 -35.35 8.95 7.70
CA ASP A 64 -34.32 8.66 8.70
C ASP A 64 -33.09 8.44 7.79
N GLU A 65 -32.08 9.31 7.69
CA GLU A 65 -30.87 9.16 8.50
C GLU A 65 -29.77 10.25 8.30
N GLU A 66 -29.90 11.30 7.47
CA GLU A 66 -28.68 12.06 7.02
C GLU A 66 -28.66 13.61 7.13
N GLY A 67 -29.54 14.27 7.89
CA GLY A 67 -29.50 15.75 8.06
C GLY A 67 -29.07 16.21 9.46
N THR A 68 -28.03 17.05 9.58
CA THR A 68 -27.73 17.76 10.84
C THR A 68 -28.58 19.04 10.93
N VAL A 69 -29.51 19.08 11.89
CA VAL A 69 -30.35 20.26 12.16
C VAL A 69 -29.92 20.91 13.47
N LEU A 70 -29.47 22.16 13.41
CA LEU A 70 -29.18 22.98 14.60
C LEU A 70 -30.38 23.88 14.89
N ILE A 71 -30.99 23.71 16.06
CA ILE A 71 -32.13 24.52 16.50
C ILE A 71 -31.65 25.45 17.62
N PHE A 72 -31.68 26.75 17.36
CA PHE A 72 -31.38 27.77 18.35
C PHE A 72 -32.67 28.35 18.91
N ARG A 73 -32.80 28.33 20.25
CA ARG A 73 -33.88 29.03 20.94
C ARG A 73 -33.43 30.43 21.31
N ILE A 74 -34.09 31.45 20.75
CA ILE A 74 -33.85 32.86 21.11
C ILE A 74 -34.69 33.18 22.34
N GLN A 75 -34.05 33.42 23.49
CA GLN A 75 -34.77 33.75 24.73
C GLN A 75 -35.29 35.20 24.78
N ASN A 76 -34.63 36.13 24.07
CA ASN A 76 -35.04 37.54 24.00
C ASN A 76 -35.02 38.04 22.54
N ALA A 77 -36.10 37.75 21.81
CA ALA A 77 -36.23 38.12 20.40
C ALA A 77 -36.18 39.65 20.17
N THR A 78 -36.67 40.45 21.13
CA THR A 78 -36.65 41.91 21.06
C THR A 78 -35.23 42.46 21.20
N GLY A 79 -34.45 41.93 22.15
CA GLY A 79 -33.04 42.29 22.33
C GLY A 79 -32.20 41.92 21.11
N PHE A 80 -32.40 40.71 20.56
CA PHE A 80 -31.72 40.27 19.35
C PHE A 80 -32.05 41.15 18.12
N LYS A 81 -33.33 41.51 17.94
CA LYS A 81 -33.75 42.45 16.87
C LYS A 81 -33.15 43.85 17.05
N SER A 82 -33.07 44.35 18.29
CA SER A 82 -32.45 45.64 18.59
C SER A 82 -30.95 45.62 18.32
N MET A 83 -30.29 44.48 18.54
CA MET A 83 -28.86 44.27 18.29
C MET A 83 -28.50 44.28 16.80
N LEU A 84 -29.36 43.72 15.95
CA LEU A 84 -29.24 43.82 14.48
C LEU A 84 -29.49 45.25 13.96
N ALA A 85 -30.16 46.10 14.74
CA ALA A 85 -30.47 47.48 14.39
C ALA A 85 -29.42 48.50 14.85
N THR A 86 -28.40 48.08 15.60
CA THR A 86 -27.33 48.95 16.13
C THR A 86 -26.50 49.58 14.99
N GLU A 87 -26.11 50.85 15.14
CA GLU A 87 -25.40 51.62 14.09
C GLU A 87 -24.15 50.92 13.55
N GLY A 88 -23.40 50.19 14.39
CA GLY A 88 -22.19 49.46 13.98
C GLY A 88 -22.44 48.36 12.92
N ILE A 89 -23.60 47.68 12.95
CA ILE A 89 -23.96 46.67 11.93
C ILE A 89 -24.62 47.34 10.72
N ARG A 90 -25.40 48.41 10.94
CA ARG A 90 -26.04 49.17 9.85
C ARG A 90 -25.02 49.84 8.92
N HIS A 91 -23.90 50.35 9.44
CA HIS A 91 -22.87 51.00 8.62
C HIS A 91 -22.05 50.02 7.76
N LEU A 92 -22.05 48.73 8.11
CA LEU A 92 -21.43 47.67 7.30
C LEU A 92 -22.32 47.22 6.13
N ILE A 93 -23.56 47.72 6.04
CA ILE A 93 -24.52 47.43 4.96
C ILE A 93 -24.82 48.75 4.26
N THR A 94 -24.20 48.97 3.11
CA THR A 94 -24.08 50.29 2.50
C THR A 94 -25.27 50.74 1.66
N SER A 95 -26.20 49.86 1.25
CA SER A 95 -27.49 50.29 0.65
C SER A 95 -28.60 49.23 0.64
N THR A 96 -29.85 49.68 0.44
CA THR A 96 -31.04 48.81 0.27
C THR A 96 -30.96 47.93 -0.99
N THR A 97 -30.12 48.29 -1.96
CA THR A 97 -29.96 47.56 -3.24
C THR A 97 -29.06 46.34 -3.08
N GLU A 98 -28.12 46.35 -2.12
CA GLU A 98 -27.27 45.18 -1.80
C GLU A 98 -28.06 44.04 -1.12
N ILE A 99 -29.18 44.37 -0.45
CA ILE A 99 -30.09 43.38 0.16
C ILE A 99 -30.81 42.54 -0.91
N MET A 100 -30.94 43.04 -2.15
CA MET A 100 -31.81 42.46 -3.19
C MET A 100 -31.05 41.89 -4.40
N ALA A 101 -29.72 41.96 -4.44
CA ALA A 101 -28.91 41.48 -5.56
C ALA A 101 -28.47 40.01 -5.38
N VAL A 102 -28.90 39.11 -6.28
CA VAL A 102 -28.69 37.65 -6.22
C VAL A 102 -27.21 37.22 -6.37
N VAL A 103 -26.35 38.06 -6.96
CA VAL A 103 -24.92 37.75 -7.17
C VAL A 103 -24.06 38.12 -5.95
N THR A 104 -24.61 38.91 -5.03
CA THR A 104 -23.98 39.26 -3.76
C THR A 104 -24.87 38.83 -2.61
N GLN A 105 -25.45 37.63 -2.60
CA GLN A 105 -25.95 37.12 -1.31
C GLN A 105 -24.74 36.94 -0.40
N PRO A 106 -24.49 37.79 0.61
CA PRO A 106 -23.64 37.33 1.65
C PRO A 106 -24.51 36.41 2.52
N PRO A 107 -23.89 35.41 3.13
CA PRO A 107 -24.31 34.89 4.41
C PRO A 107 -25.03 35.98 5.23
N THR A 108 -26.26 35.68 5.65
CA THR A 108 -27.25 36.54 6.34
C THR A 108 -26.65 37.55 7.34
N ALA A 109 -27.39 38.61 7.71
CA ALA A 109 -27.02 39.56 8.77
C ALA A 109 -26.51 38.90 10.09
N MET A 110 -26.84 37.63 10.32
CA MET A 110 -26.23 36.74 11.32
C MET A 110 -24.74 36.51 11.09
N ASP A 111 -24.32 36.07 9.91
CA ASP A 111 -22.91 35.80 9.59
C ASP A 111 -22.06 37.08 9.67
N LEU A 112 -22.65 38.23 9.33
CA LEU A 112 -22.00 39.54 9.51
C LEU A 112 -21.88 39.90 11.00
N ALA A 113 -22.92 39.66 11.82
CA ALA A 113 -22.90 39.89 13.27
C ALA A 113 -21.92 38.97 14.02
N PHE A 114 -21.67 37.76 13.50
CA PHE A 114 -20.74 36.77 14.07
C PHE A 114 -19.38 36.71 13.37
N SER A 115 -19.15 37.54 12.35
CA SER A 115 -17.82 37.73 11.74
C SER A 115 -16.88 38.49 12.68
N GLN A 116 -15.57 38.33 12.51
CA GLN A 116 -14.55 39.06 13.28
C GLN A 116 -14.77 40.58 13.23
N SER A 117 -15.15 41.11 12.06
CA SER A 117 -15.46 42.54 11.85
C SER A 117 -16.74 42.98 12.57
N GLY A 118 -17.77 42.13 12.61
CA GLY A 118 -19.02 42.40 13.32
C GLY A 118 -18.87 42.35 14.84
N LEU A 119 -18.11 41.39 15.35
CA LEU A 119 -17.77 41.29 16.77
C LEU A 119 -16.90 42.48 17.22
N ALA A 120 -15.92 42.88 16.42
CA ALA A 120 -15.11 44.07 16.67
C ALA A 120 -15.95 45.37 16.66
N GLY A 121 -16.92 45.49 15.74
CA GLY A 121 -17.88 46.60 15.69
C GLY A 121 -18.81 46.69 16.91
N GLN A 122 -18.90 45.62 17.71
CA GLN A 122 -19.61 45.56 18.98
C GLN A 122 -18.67 45.66 20.20
N ALA A 123 -17.40 46.02 19.99
CA ALA A 123 -16.34 46.06 21.01
C ALA A 123 -16.06 44.72 21.70
N ILE A 124 -16.30 43.59 21.01
CA ILE A 124 -15.96 42.23 21.45
C ILE A 124 -14.67 41.81 20.73
N ALA A 125 -13.60 41.52 21.49
CA ALA A 125 -12.24 41.39 20.96
C ALA A 125 -11.79 39.96 20.57
N ASP A 126 -12.70 38.97 20.55
CA ASP A 126 -12.30 37.56 20.41
C ASP A 126 -12.31 37.01 18.97
N ASN A 127 -11.25 36.28 18.62
CA ASN A 127 -11.12 35.52 17.38
C ASN A 127 -11.83 34.16 17.50
N LEU A 128 -12.87 33.91 16.71
CA LEU A 128 -13.57 32.60 16.63
C LEU A 128 -12.73 31.46 16.02
N GLY A 129 -11.44 31.67 15.79
CA GLY A 129 -10.54 30.69 15.17
C GLY A 129 -9.85 29.70 16.12
N GLN A 130 -9.83 29.93 17.44
CA GLN A 130 -9.07 29.05 18.36
C GLN A 130 -9.75 28.73 19.70
N ALA A 131 -10.99 29.15 19.94
CA ALA A 131 -11.61 28.96 21.26
C ALA A 131 -13.10 28.60 21.22
N THR A 132 -13.50 27.61 20.42
CA THR A 132 -14.85 27.02 20.51
C THR A 132 -15.14 26.40 21.89
N SER A 133 -14.10 26.07 22.68
CA SER A 133 -14.24 25.59 24.06
C SER A 133 -14.45 26.69 25.11
N SER A 134 -14.12 27.95 24.82
CA SER A 134 -14.16 29.03 25.83
C SER A 134 -15.50 29.76 25.91
N ILE A 135 -16.26 29.82 24.81
CA ILE A 135 -17.55 30.52 24.73
C ILE A 135 -18.73 29.61 25.15
N LEU A 136 -18.53 28.28 25.13
CA LEU A 136 -19.52 27.28 25.54
C LEU A 136 -19.27 26.82 26.98
N ARG A 137 -19.87 27.49 27.97
CA ARG A 137 -20.06 26.91 29.32
C ARG A 137 -21.42 26.23 29.37
N ASP A 138 -21.44 24.95 29.73
CA ASP A 138 -22.67 24.14 29.89
C ASP A 138 -23.59 24.12 28.66
N GLY A 139 -23.02 24.19 27.44
CA GLY A 139 -23.81 24.14 26.20
C GLY A 139 -24.57 25.44 25.86
N LYS A 140 -24.21 26.57 26.49
CA LYS A 140 -24.79 27.89 26.21
C LYS A 140 -23.74 28.83 25.64
N LEU A 141 -24.06 29.49 24.53
CA LEU A 141 -23.30 30.64 24.03
C LEU A 141 -23.79 31.87 24.79
N ILE A 142 -22.94 32.46 25.64
CA ILE A 142 -23.30 33.67 26.40
C ILE A 142 -22.71 34.88 25.68
N LEU A 143 -23.53 35.56 24.87
CA LEU A 143 -23.25 36.93 24.46
C LEU A 143 -23.75 37.90 25.54
N PRO A 144 -23.19 39.11 25.68
CA PRO A 144 -23.50 40.05 26.76
C PRO A 144 -24.98 40.45 26.91
N SER A 145 -25.87 40.04 26.00
CA SER A 145 -27.30 40.38 26.03
C SER A 145 -28.25 39.31 25.48
N VAL A 146 -27.75 38.15 25.04
CA VAL A 146 -28.57 37.07 24.45
C VAL A 146 -28.03 35.71 24.90
N THR A 147 -28.87 34.90 25.54
CA THR A 147 -28.58 33.50 25.86
C THR A 147 -29.17 32.62 24.77
N LEU A 148 -28.32 31.93 24.01
CA LEU A 148 -28.73 30.89 23.06
C LEU A 148 -28.54 29.53 23.73
N GLU A 149 -29.64 28.79 23.93
CA GLU A 149 -29.60 27.41 24.41
C GLU A 149 -29.59 26.45 23.22
N LEU A 150 -28.56 25.60 23.17
CA LEU A 150 -28.44 24.52 22.20
C LEU A 150 -29.29 23.33 22.67
N ALA A 151 -30.45 23.11 22.08
CA ALA A 151 -31.25 21.92 22.34
C ALA A 151 -30.74 20.75 21.49
N VAL A 152 -29.68 20.08 21.95
CA VAL A 152 -29.22 18.83 21.32
C VAL A 152 -30.09 17.68 21.84
N TYR A 153 -30.94 17.13 20.97
CA TYR A 153 -31.62 15.86 21.28
C TYR A 153 -30.54 14.79 21.49
N SER A 154 -30.56 14.18 22.67
CA SER A 154 -29.51 13.35 23.27
C SER A 154 -29.32 11.96 22.63
N ASN A 155 -29.59 11.81 21.33
CA ASN A 155 -29.29 10.60 20.55
C ASN A 155 -28.22 10.84 19.45
N LEU A 156 -27.68 12.06 19.34
CA LEU A 156 -26.62 12.41 18.37
C LEU A 156 -25.19 12.35 18.95
N ARG A 157 -25.03 12.40 20.28
CA ARG A 157 -23.70 12.38 20.91
C ARG A 157 -23.03 11.00 20.84
N GLU A 158 -23.81 9.94 20.66
CA GLU A 158 -23.33 8.56 20.46
C GLU A 158 -23.38 8.10 18.98
N ARG A 159 -23.83 8.96 18.05
CA ARG A 159 -24.05 8.63 16.63
C ARG A 159 -23.37 9.57 15.63
N ILE A 160 -22.41 10.38 16.07
CA ILE A 160 -21.33 10.83 15.17
C ILE A 160 -20.49 9.57 14.91
N LEU A 161 -20.89 8.76 13.93
CA LEU A 161 -20.10 7.62 13.48
C LEU A 161 -18.70 8.17 13.17
N LYS A 162 -17.70 7.79 13.97
CA LYS A 162 -16.30 7.95 13.55
C LYS A 162 -16.21 7.23 12.22
N MET A 163 -15.76 7.93 11.18
CA MET A 163 -15.49 7.30 9.89
C MET A 163 -14.54 6.13 10.13
N ASP A 164 -15.00 4.92 9.83
CA ASP A 164 -14.24 3.69 9.95
C ASP A 164 -14.16 3.00 8.58
N ARG A 165 -13.34 1.94 8.50
CA ARG A 165 -13.06 1.24 7.24
C ARG A 165 -14.34 0.74 6.57
N ASP A 166 -15.28 0.19 7.34
CA ASP A 166 -16.49 -0.42 6.81
C ASP A 166 -17.52 0.63 6.38
N GLU A 167 -17.61 1.76 7.09
CA GLU A 167 -18.39 2.93 6.70
C GLU A 167 -17.83 3.57 5.42
N TRP A 168 -16.52 3.82 5.37
CA TRP A 168 -15.86 4.36 4.18
C TRP A 168 -16.09 3.44 2.97
N PHE A 169 -15.86 2.14 3.16
CA PHE A 169 -16.08 1.16 2.12
C PHE A 169 -17.54 1.19 1.66
N ARG A 170 -18.52 1.10 2.56
CA ARG A 170 -19.95 1.15 2.19
C ARG A 170 -20.32 2.43 1.44
N ARG A 171 -19.77 3.57 1.83
CA ARG A 171 -20.08 4.87 1.22
C ARG A 171 -19.48 5.02 -0.19
N TYR A 172 -18.28 4.48 -0.43
CA TYR A 172 -17.52 4.72 -1.65
C TYR A 172 -17.29 3.46 -2.52
N TYR A 173 -17.87 2.31 -2.14
CA TYR A 173 -17.66 1.03 -2.82
C TYR A 173 -17.95 1.08 -4.33
N ASP A 174 -19.07 1.70 -4.71
CA ASP A 174 -19.50 1.78 -6.10
C ASP A 174 -18.57 2.67 -6.94
N ASP A 175 -17.94 3.66 -6.31
CA ASP A 175 -16.94 4.51 -6.92
C ASP A 175 -15.61 3.78 -7.08
N VAL A 176 -15.12 3.14 -6.02
CA VAL A 176 -13.76 2.59 -5.94
C VAL A 176 -13.63 1.20 -6.58
N ILE A 177 -14.64 0.34 -6.44
CA ILE A 177 -14.54 -1.08 -6.78
C ILE A 177 -15.40 -1.46 -7.98
N LEU A 178 -16.69 -1.11 -7.98
CA LEU A 178 -17.59 -1.69 -8.98
C LEU A 178 -17.53 -1.03 -10.36
N MET A 179 -16.98 0.18 -10.48
CA MET A 179 -17.12 1.04 -11.67
C MET A 179 -18.58 1.06 -12.13
N ASN A 180 -19.36 2.02 -11.63
CA ASN A 180 -20.79 2.22 -11.94
C ASN A 180 -21.18 1.71 -13.34
N ASN A 181 -22.21 0.86 -13.44
CA ASN A 181 -22.65 0.25 -14.70
C ASN A 181 -22.85 1.28 -15.83
N SER A 182 -23.26 2.51 -15.51
CA SER A 182 -23.40 3.60 -16.47
C SER A 182 -22.07 4.04 -17.11
N ASP A 183 -20.94 3.97 -16.40
CA ASP A 183 -19.60 4.26 -16.94
C ASP A 183 -19.17 3.16 -17.91
N LYS A 184 -19.42 1.89 -17.55
CA LYS A 184 -19.12 0.74 -18.41
C LYS A 184 -19.89 0.80 -19.72
N GLU A 185 -21.18 1.11 -19.66
CA GLU A 185 -22.04 1.26 -20.84
C GLU A 185 -21.60 2.40 -21.75
N ARG A 186 -21.37 3.60 -21.20
CA ARG A 186 -20.86 4.76 -21.98
C ARG A 186 -19.55 4.43 -22.67
N ARG A 187 -18.65 3.74 -21.98
CA ARG A 187 -17.37 3.31 -22.56
C ARG A 187 -17.56 2.30 -23.69
N ALA A 188 -18.39 1.29 -23.50
CA ALA A 188 -18.67 0.30 -24.54
C ALA A 188 -19.22 0.98 -25.80
N GLN A 189 -20.11 1.96 -25.64
CA GLN A 189 -20.61 2.79 -26.74
C GLN A 189 -19.49 3.60 -27.40
N ALA A 190 -18.64 4.28 -26.63
CA ALA A 190 -17.53 5.06 -27.17
C ALA A 190 -16.53 4.18 -27.95
N LEU A 191 -16.20 3.00 -27.44
CA LEU A 191 -15.28 2.07 -28.11
C LEU A 191 -15.82 1.61 -29.47
N LEU A 192 -17.13 1.32 -29.57
CA LEU A 192 -17.77 0.99 -30.86
C LEU A 192 -17.70 2.15 -31.85
N LYS A 193 -17.81 3.40 -31.37
CA LYS A 193 -17.66 4.59 -32.22
C LYS A 193 -16.22 4.77 -32.70
N TYR A 194 -15.24 4.50 -31.85
CA TYR A 194 -13.82 4.63 -32.20
C TYR A 194 -13.37 3.69 -33.32
N GLU A 195 -14.02 2.53 -33.50
CA GLU A 195 -13.71 1.61 -34.61
C GLU A 195 -13.99 2.24 -35.99
N GLY A 196 -14.96 3.16 -36.06
CA GLY A 196 -15.35 3.87 -37.29
C GLY A 196 -14.54 5.14 -37.57
N LEU A 197 -13.64 5.56 -36.68
CA LEU A 197 -12.87 6.78 -36.85
C LEU A 197 -11.72 6.62 -37.87
N PRO A 198 -11.29 7.71 -38.52
CA PRO A 198 -10.12 7.70 -39.38
C PRO A 198 -8.86 7.37 -38.56
N GLU A 199 -7.84 6.83 -39.24
CA GLU A 199 -6.54 6.64 -38.62
C GLU A 199 -5.84 7.98 -38.39
N VAL A 200 -5.23 8.12 -37.22
CA VAL A 200 -4.40 9.26 -36.85
C VAL A 200 -2.98 8.76 -36.61
N THR A 201 -2.01 9.53 -37.09
CA THR A 201 -0.59 9.28 -36.85
C THR A 201 0.00 10.41 -36.01
N ILE A 202 0.70 10.04 -34.93
CA ILE A 202 1.61 10.93 -34.21
C ILE A 202 3.01 10.33 -34.22
N SER A 203 4.04 11.15 -34.28
CA SER A 203 5.42 10.71 -34.37
C SER A 203 6.35 11.56 -33.51
N SER A 204 7.46 10.94 -33.10
CA SER A 204 8.57 11.59 -32.43
C SER A 204 9.88 11.08 -33.01
N TYR A 205 10.86 11.96 -33.14
CA TYR A 205 12.18 11.64 -33.66
C TYR A 205 13.19 11.35 -32.53
N GLY A 206 14.36 10.80 -32.90
CA GLY A 206 15.51 10.69 -32.01
C GLY A 206 15.53 9.49 -31.05
N SER A 207 14.50 8.65 -31.04
CA SER A 207 14.49 7.46 -30.19
C SER A 207 15.18 6.24 -30.85
N ARG A 208 15.87 5.44 -30.04
CA ARG A 208 16.40 4.11 -30.42
C ARG A 208 15.40 2.97 -30.22
N VAL A 209 14.25 3.25 -29.60
CA VAL A 209 13.21 2.28 -29.27
C VAL A 209 12.15 2.32 -30.37
N PRO A 210 11.94 1.24 -31.16
CA PRO A 210 11.03 1.26 -32.30
C PRO A 210 9.59 1.68 -31.95
N LYS A 211 9.09 1.25 -30.78
CA LYS A 211 7.74 1.60 -30.30
C LYS A 211 7.57 3.07 -29.91
N GLN A 212 8.64 3.87 -29.88
CA GLN A 212 8.59 5.30 -29.57
C GLN A 212 8.58 6.19 -30.82
N TRP A 213 8.73 5.63 -32.03
CA TRP A 213 8.88 6.41 -33.26
C TRP A 213 7.57 7.04 -33.73
N SER A 214 6.52 6.24 -33.78
CA SER A 214 5.21 6.68 -34.23
C SER A 214 4.12 5.74 -33.74
N TYR A 215 2.94 6.30 -33.53
CA TYR A 215 1.71 5.57 -33.35
C TYR A 215 0.79 5.86 -34.53
N THR A 216 0.18 4.82 -35.10
CA THR A 216 -0.89 4.94 -36.10
C THR A 216 -2.06 4.07 -35.68
N GLY A 217 -3.26 4.66 -35.58
CA GLY A 217 -4.46 3.91 -35.24
C GLY A 217 -5.72 4.77 -35.23
N ARG A 218 -6.88 4.13 -35.03
CA ARG A 218 -8.20 4.78 -35.06
C ARG A 218 -8.65 5.35 -33.71
N LYS A 219 -7.82 5.25 -32.67
CA LYS A 219 -8.14 5.86 -31.38
C LYS A 219 -8.13 7.38 -31.53
N PRO A 220 -9.05 8.11 -30.88
CA PRO A 220 -9.24 9.54 -31.13
C PRO A 220 -8.20 10.36 -30.34
N ILE A 221 -6.94 10.21 -30.73
CA ILE A 221 -5.79 10.83 -30.09
C ILE A 221 -5.57 12.20 -30.73
N ILE A 222 -5.29 13.21 -29.91
CA ILE A 222 -4.99 14.55 -30.38
C ILE A 222 -3.48 14.86 -30.33
N PRO A 223 -2.92 15.58 -31.30
CA PRO A 223 -1.55 16.07 -31.25
C PRO A 223 -1.32 17.03 -30.08
N SER A 224 -0.11 17.07 -29.51
CA SER A 224 0.25 17.96 -28.39
C SER A 224 -0.02 19.43 -28.71
N ALA A 225 0.32 19.91 -29.91
CA ALA A 225 0.03 21.28 -30.35
C ALA A 225 -1.47 21.65 -30.32
N LEU A 226 -2.36 20.69 -30.62
CA LEU A 226 -3.80 20.92 -30.50
C LEU A 226 -4.24 20.91 -29.03
N ALA A 227 -3.72 19.97 -28.23
CA ALA A 227 -4.03 19.89 -26.80
C ALA A 227 -3.70 21.21 -26.07
N ASP A 228 -2.58 21.84 -26.45
CA ASP A 228 -2.05 23.06 -25.83
C ASP A 228 -2.79 24.35 -26.24
N THR A 229 -3.75 24.28 -27.16
CA THR A 229 -4.55 25.45 -27.58
C THR A 229 -5.57 25.80 -26.50
N LEU A 230 -5.61 27.04 -26.02
CA LEU A 230 -6.63 27.47 -25.04
C LEU A 230 -8.03 27.45 -25.67
N CYS A 231 -9.04 26.99 -24.92
CA CYS A 231 -10.42 27.04 -25.40
C CYS A 231 -10.90 28.49 -25.61
N THR A 232 -10.36 29.46 -24.88
CA THR A 232 -10.67 30.90 -25.03
C THR A 232 -10.13 31.51 -26.32
N ASP A 233 -9.11 30.89 -26.92
CA ASP A 233 -8.53 31.33 -28.21
C ASP A 233 -9.37 30.86 -29.40
N LEU A 234 -10.31 29.94 -29.16
CA LEU A 234 -11.23 29.41 -30.16
C LEU A 234 -12.62 30.00 -29.92
N ILE A 235 -13.31 30.40 -30.99
CA ILE A 235 -14.75 30.64 -30.87
C ILE A 235 -15.48 29.30 -30.62
N ILE A 236 -16.63 29.34 -29.94
CA ILE A 236 -17.33 28.12 -29.49
C ILE A 236 -17.72 27.20 -30.67
N GLU A 237 -17.99 27.78 -31.85
CA GLU A 237 -18.23 27.05 -33.10
C GLU A 237 -16.99 26.27 -33.56
N GLU A 238 -15.81 26.87 -33.53
CA GLU A 238 -14.54 26.22 -33.91
C GLU A 238 -14.15 25.13 -32.92
N LEU A 239 -14.40 25.36 -31.62
CA LEU A 239 -14.21 24.35 -30.58
C LEU A 239 -15.07 23.12 -30.88
N LEU A 240 -16.37 23.32 -31.16
CA LEU A 240 -17.29 22.24 -31.52
C LEU A 240 -16.86 21.53 -32.82
N GLU A 241 -16.42 22.28 -33.83
CA GLU A 241 -15.95 21.71 -35.10
C GLU A 241 -14.77 20.75 -34.89
N LYS A 242 -13.80 21.12 -34.05
CA LYS A 242 -12.66 20.26 -33.70
C LYS A 242 -13.12 18.99 -32.99
N PHE A 243 -14.01 19.09 -32.00
CA PHE A 243 -14.58 17.90 -31.33
C PHE A 243 -15.32 16.99 -32.32
N ASN A 244 -16.17 17.57 -33.16
CA ASN A 244 -16.93 16.84 -34.19
C ASN A 244 -16.00 16.10 -35.16
N THR A 245 -14.94 16.77 -35.60
CA THR A 245 -13.94 16.20 -36.52
C THR A 245 -13.20 15.04 -35.90
N ILE A 246 -12.70 15.21 -34.66
CA ILE A 246 -11.91 14.17 -33.96
C ILE A 246 -12.78 12.97 -33.59
N LEU A 247 -14.02 13.20 -33.13
CA LEU A 247 -14.91 12.16 -32.62
C LEU A 247 -15.91 11.63 -33.65
N GLY A 248 -15.83 12.09 -34.91
CA GLY A 248 -16.68 11.63 -36.01
C GLY A 248 -18.17 11.91 -35.79
N THR A 249 -18.50 13.08 -35.25
CA THR A 249 -19.88 13.49 -34.95
C THR A 249 -20.27 14.75 -35.72
N SER A 250 -21.57 15.05 -35.74
CA SER A 250 -22.16 16.20 -36.46
C SER A 250 -23.05 17.04 -35.54
N TYR A 251 -22.66 17.18 -34.27
CA TYR A 251 -23.42 17.98 -33.32
C TYR A 251 -23.40 19.46 -33.72
N THR A 252 -24.47 20.17 -33.34
CA THR A 252 -24.58 21.61 -33.52
C THR A 252 -24.67 22.29 -32.15
N LEU A 253 -24.50 23.60 -32.09
CA LEU A 253 -24.76 24.34 -30.84
C LEU A 253 -26.22 24.27 -30.37
N GLY A 254 -27.13 23.83 -31.24
CA GLY A 254 -28.52 23.53 -30.89
C GLY A 254 -28.74 22.11 -30.35
N THR A 255 -27.75 21.21 -30.44
CA THR A 255 -27.82 19.90 -29.81
C THR A 255 -27.85 20.07 -28.29
N ALA A 256 -28.79 19.41 -27.63
CA ALA A 256 -29.02 19.55 -26.19
C ALA A 256 -27.73 19.31 -25.39
N GLY A 257 -27.38 20.23 -24.49
CA GLY A 257 -26.19 20.16 -23.64
C GLY A 257 -24.89 20.68 -24.25
N VAL A 258 -24.72 20.64 -25.57
CA VAL A 258 -23.43 20.98 -26.25
C VAL A 258 -22.95 22.40 -25.92
N ARG A 259 -23.83 23.40 -26.05
CA ARG A 259 -23.46 24.79 -25.73
C ARG A 259 -23.08 24.96 -24.26
N SER A 260 -23.73 24.22 -23.36
CA SER A 260 -23.48 24.29 -21.92
C SER A 260 -22.11 23.72 -21.56
N ILE A 261 -21.78 22.51 -22.06
CA ILE A 261 -20.51 21.84 -21.74
C ILE A 261 -19.30 22.57 -22.35
N LEU A 262 -19.44 23.11 -23.55
CA LEU A 262 -18.36 23.88 -24.19
C LEU A 262 -18.19 25.25 -23.53
N GLY A 263 -19.29 25.89 -23.16
CA GLY A 263 -19.27 27.13 -22.38
C GLY A 263 -18.60 26.96 -21.02
N ASP A 264 -18.87 25.85 -20.31
CA ASP A 264 -18.22 25.54 -19.03
C ASP A 264 -16.70 25.40 -19.17
N CYS A 265 -16.22 24.74 -20.25
CA CYS A 265 -14.78 24.61 -20.51
C CYS A 265 -14.11 25.98 -20.75
N ILE A 266 -14.77 26.89 -21.47
CA ILE A 266 -14.27 28.25 -21.71
C ILE A 266 -14.25 29.05 -20.40
N LEU A 267 -15.31 28.95 -19.58
CA LEU A 267 -15.41 29.64 -18.29
C LEU A 267 -14.34 29.17 -17.28
N LYS A 268 -13.94 27.90 -17.35
CA LYS A 268 -12.87 27.33 -16.54
C LYS A 268 -11.47 27.54 -17.12
N GLU A 269 -11.35 28.29 -18.22
CA GLU A 269 -10.08 28.58 -18.90
C GLU A 269 -9.30 27.30 -19.27
N HIS A 270 -10.02 26.23 -19.62
CA HIS A 270 -9.38 24.99 -20.03
C HIS A 270 -8.62 25.17 -21.35
N ASP A 271 -7.51 24.46 -21.50
CA ASP A 271 -6.99 24.14 -22.82
C ASP A 271 -7.82 23.04 -23.49
N PHE A 272 -7.65 22.90 -24.81
CA PHE A 272 -8.40 21.95 -25.61
C PHE A 272 -8.16 20.52 -25.13
N GLY A 273 -6.94 20.17 -24.72
CA GLY A 273 -6.63 18.85 -24.18
C GLY A 273 -7.43 18.55 -22.91
N THR A 274 -7.52 19.50 -22.00
CA THR A 274 -8.23 19.37 -20.72
C THR A 274 -9.72 19.26 -20.97
N ALA A 275 -10.29 20.14 -21.80
CA ALA A 275 -11.68 20.04 -22.22
C ALA A 275 -11.97 18.69 -22.90
N TYR A 276 -11.08 18.24 -23.78
CA TYR A 276 -11.20 16.98 -24.50
C TYR A 276 -11.16 15.78 -23.55
N ALA A 277 -10.27 15.76 -22.55
CA ALA A 277 -10.19 14.72 -21.55
C ALA A 277 -11.49 14.59 -20.73
N HIS A 278 -12.09 15.73 -20.35
CA HIS A 278 -13.32 15.77 -19.54
C HIS A 278 -14.57 15.37 -20.34
N LEU A 279 -14.66 15.80 -21.61
CA LEU A 279 -15.88 15.63 -22.40
C LEU A 279 -15.88 14.34 -23.23
N ARG A 280 -14.72 13.83 -23.67
CA ARG A 280 -14.62 12.62 -24.51
C ARG A 280 -15.40 11.42 -23.93
N PRO A 281 -15.31 11.08 -22.64
CA PRO A 281 -16.02 9.92 -22.09
C PRO A 281 -17.56 10.04 -22.12
N PHE A 282 -18.08 11.26 -22.24
CA PHE A 282 -19.52 11.56 -22.23
C PHE A 282 -20.07 11.88 -23.61
N TRP A 283 -19.19 12.11 -24.60
CA TRP A 283 -19.53 12.75 -25.88
C TRP A 283 -20.69 12.08 -26.63
N TYR A 284 -20.73 10.74 -26.65
CA TYR A 284 -21.76 9.98 -27.35
C TYR A 284 -23.05 9.73 -26.54
N GLY A 285 -23.09 10.21 -25.30
CA GLY A 285 -24.22 10.04 -24.38
C GLY A 285 -25.16 11.24 -24.33
N ASN A 286 -25.93 11.33 -23.24
CA ASN A 286 -26.74 12.52 -22.95
C ASN A 286 -25.84 13.62 -22.37
N LEU A 287 -25.65 14.71 -23.12
CA LEU A 287 -24.77 15.81 -22.72
C LEU A 287 -25.42 16.85 -21.79
N THR A 288 -26.73 16.72 -21.52
CA THR A 288 -27.47 17.72 -20.73
C THR A 288 -27.12 17.72 -19.24
N THR A 289 -26.66 16.59 -18.70
CA THR A 289 -26.28 16.44 -17.29
C THR A 289 -24.77 16.45 -17.07
N THR A 290 -23.96 16.45 -18.13
CA THR A 290 -22.51 16.23 -18.05
C THR A 290 -21.79 17.23 -17.13
N VAL A 291 -22.17 18.52 -17.13
CA VAL A 291 -21.55 19.53 -16.25
C VAL A 291 -21.80 19.21 -14.78
N ASP A 292 -23.04 18.85 -14.45
CA ASP A 292 -23.45 18.49 -13.09
C ASP A 292 -22.79 17.17 -12.67
N ASP A 293 -22.77 16.17 -13.56
CA ASP A 293 -22.17 14.86 -13.32
C ASP A 293 -20.66 14.98 -13.04
N LEU A 294 -19.93 15.81 -13.80
CA LEU A 294 -18.50 16.06 -13.58
C LEU A 294 -18.27 16.78 -12.25
N SER A 295 -19.07 17.80 -11.94
CA SER A 295 -18.96 18.56 -10.70
C SER A 295 -19.26 17.68 -9.46
N GLU A 296 -20.27 16.82 -9.55
CA GLU A 296 -20.61 15.89 -8.48
C GLU A 296 -19.49 14.86 -8.25
N ARG A 297 -18.93 14.31 -9.33
CA ARG A 297 -17.78 13.39 -9.27
C ARG A 297 -16.57 14.01 -8.57
N GLU A 298 -16.23 15.26 -8.88
CA GLU A 298 -15.13 15.97 -8.24
C GLU A 298 -15.37 16.16 -6.73
N VAL A 299 -16.59 16.55 -6.34
CA VAL A 299 -16.96 16.73 -4.93
C VAL A 299 -16.93 15.41 -4.17
N GLN A 300 -17.53 14.36 -4.73
CA GLN A 300 -17.52 13.01 -4.13
C GLN A 300 -16.10 12.48 -3.97
N TYR A 301 -15.26 12.62 -5.01
CA TYR A 301 -13.87 12.18 -4.96
C TYR A 301 -13.06 12.94 -3.91
N ARG A 302 -13.27 14.26 -3.78
CA ARG A 302 -12.62 15.05 -2.73
C ARG A 302 -13.03 14.58 -1.33
N ARG A 303 -14.33 14.38 -1.10
CA ARG A 303 -14.85 13.84 0.18
C ARG A 303 -14.28 12.47 0.50
N MET A 304 -14.17 11.60 -0.50
CA MET A 304 -13.58 10.28 -0.34
C MET A 304 -12.12 10.35 0.16
N LEU A 305 -11.31 11.26 -0.39
CA LEU A 305 -9.93 11.48 0.04
C LEU A 305 -9.82 12.13 1.43
N GLU A 306 -10.78 12.99 1.81
CA GLU A 306 -10.85 13.57 3.15
C GLU A 306 -11.26 12.51 4.19
N ASP A 307 -12.26 11.70 3.88
CA ASP A 307 -12.82 10.68 4.78
C ASP A 307 -11.87 9.50 5.01
N VAL A 308 -10.95 9.21 4.07
CA VAL A 308 -10.05 8.05 4.19
C VAL A 308 -8.93 8.27 5.21
N LEU A 309 -8.61 9.52 5.57
CA LEU A 309 -7.53 9.83 6.49
C LEU A 309 -8.08 10.18 7.88
N VAL A 310 -7.96 9.24 8.82
CA VAL A 310 -8.48 9.37 10.19
C VAL A 310 -7.33 9.24 11.18
N ASN A 311 -7.08 10.30 11.96
CA ASN A 311 -6.02 10.33 12.98
C ASN A 311 -4.63 9.91 12.47
N GLY A 312 -4.28 10.30 11.24
CA GLY A 312 -2.99 9.95 10.63
C GLY A 312 -2.92 8.51 10.08
N ILE A 313 -4.06 7.80 10.01
CA ILE A 313 -4.17 6.47 9.43
C ILE A 313 -5.11 6.52 8.23
N ILE A 314 -4.68 5.94 7.12
CA ILE A 314 -5.50 5.70 5.94
C ILE A 314 -6.26 4.41 6.20
N ILE A 315 -7.56 4.55 6.52
CA ILE A 315 -8.41 3.45 7.00
C ILE A 315 -8.77 2.44 5.90
N TYR A 316 -8.53 2.77 4.63
CA TYR A 316 -8.74 1.88 3.50
C TYR A 316 -7.59 2.00 2.47
N PRO A 317 -6.78 0.95 2.26
CA PRO A 317 -5.58 1.02 1.40
C PRO A 317 -5.87 1.13 -0.09
N HIS A 318 -7.01 0.67 -0.61
CA HIS A 318 -7.26 0.64 -2.06
C HIS A 318 -7.86 1.95 -2.59
N VAL A 319 -7.27 3.08 -2.24
CA VAL A 319 -7.67 4.40 -2.73
C VAL A 319 -7.25 4.57 -4.19
N PRO A 320 -8.12 5.07 -5.08
CA PRO A 320 -7.72 5.45 -6.44
C PRO A 320 -6.77 6.66 -6.44
N PRO A 321 -5.82 6.75 -7.40
CA PRO A 321 -4.86 7.85 -7.44
C PRO A 321 -5.55 9.20 -7.66
N ARG A 322 -5.00 10.29 -7.12
CA ARG A 322 -5.55 11.64 -7.30
C ARG A 322 -5.69 12.04 -8.75
N ARG A 323 -4.68 11.70 -9.55
CA ARG A 323 -4.54 12.10 -10.95
C ARG A 323 -4.09 10.93 -11.81
N ILE A 324 -4.41 11.00 -13.09
CA ILE A 324 -4.02 10.04 -14.12
C ILE A 324 -3.66 10.81 -15.39
N TRP A 325 -2.72 10.30 -16.18
CA TRP A 325 -2.40 10.83 -17.49
C TRP A 325 -3.25 10.15 -18.56
N ASP A 326 -4.12 10.95 -19.19
CA ASP A 326 -4.90 10.54 -20.35
C ASP A 326 -4.07 10.74 -21.63
N LEU A 327 -3.63 9.63 -22.22
CA LEU A 327 -2.76 9.62 -23.39
C LEU A 327 -3.47 10.12 -24.64
N TYR A 328 -4.81 10.05 -24.70
CA TYR A 328 -5.55 10.50 -25.88
C TYR A 328 -5.64 12.02 -25.93
N SER A 329 -5.74 12.69 -24.79
CA SER A 329 -5.74 14.16 -24.66
C SER A 329 -4.36 14.78 -24.42
N ASN A 330 -3.39 13.97 -23.99
CA ASN A 330 -2.11 14.43 -23.47
C ASN A 330 -2.22 15.32 -22.22
N ARG A 331 -3.15 15.00 -21.32
CA ARG A 331 -3.35 15.75 -20.07
C ARG A 331 -3.43 14.84 -18.85
N VAL A 332 -2.84 15.33 -17.76
CA VAL A 332 -3.06 14.80 -16.43
C VAL A 332 -4.37 15.38 -15.92
N VAL A 333 -5.31 14.51 -15.58
CA VAL A 333 -6.64 14.89 -15.09
C VAL A 333 -6.97 14.18 -13.77
N PRO A 334 -7.89 14.71 -12.96
CA PRO A 334 -8.38 14.00 -11.79
C PRO A 334 -8.91 12.61 -12.16
N TRP A 335 -8.65 11.61 -11.31
CA TRP A 335 -9.10 10.24 -11.59
C TRP A 335 -10.61 10.12 -11.78
N CYS A 336 -11.40 10.98 -11.10
CA CYS A 336 -12.86 11.00 -11.21
C CYS A 336 -13.38 11.36 -12.62
N VAL A 337 -12.53 11.90 -13.50
CA VAL A 337 -12.85 12.13 -14.92
C VAL A 337 -12.96 10.79 -15.67
N ALA A 338 -12.00 9.89 -15.46
CA ALA A 338 -12.01 8.58 -16.12
C ALA A 338 -12.77 7.51 -15.33
N ARG A 339 -12.73 7.56 -13.98
CA ARG A 339 -13.21 6.52 -13.04
C ARG A 339 -12.73 5.12 -13.40
N ARG A 340 -11.45 5.01 -13.77
CA ARG A 340 -10.83 3.77 -14.25
C ARG A 340 -9.48 3.52 -13.62
N ARG A 341 -9.17 2.23 -13.42
CA ARG A 341 -7.82 1.84 -13.05
C ARG A 341 -6.89 2.10 -14.23
N PRO A 342 -5.85 2.94 -14.06
CA PRO A 342 -4.90 3.21 -15.12
C PRO A 342 -3.93 2.03 -15.27
N TRP A 343 -3.22 1.95 -16.40
CA TRP A 343 -1.95 1.22 -16.40
C TRP A 343 -0.93 2.01 -15.58
N ALA A 344 0.15 1.37 -15.13
CA ALA A 344 1.19 2.08 -14.38
C ALA A 344 2.53 2.04 -15.12
N ILE A 345 3.33 3.09 -14.98
CA ILE A 345 4.75 3.08 -15.35
C ILE A 345 5.57 2.97 -14.08
N SER A 346 6.41 1.95 -14.02
CA SER A 346 7.47 1.83 -13.03
C SER A 346 8.81 2.12 -13.69
N HIS A 347 9.70 2.85 -13.04
CA HIS A 347 10.99 3.18 -13.64
C HIS A 347 12.12 3.32 -12.64
N ALA A 348 13.32 3.02 -13.12
CA ALA A 348 14.55 3.31 -12.40
C ALA A 348 14.75 4.83 -12.25
N TRP A 349 15.34 5.21 -11.13
CA TRP A 349 15.69 6.60 -10.86
C TRP A 349 17.04 6.92 -11.50
N MET A 350 17.19 8.14 -12.01
CA MET A 350 18.44 8.61 -12.59
C MET A 350 19.10 9.61 -11.64
N ASP A 351 20.42 9.67 -11.64
CA ASP A 351 21.14 10.71 -10.89
C ASP A 351 20.71 12.11 -11.36
N LYS A 352 20.72 13.11 -10.46
CA LYS A 352 20.29 14.49 -10.76
C LYS A 352 21.08 15.08 -11.95
N SER A 353 22.35 14.71 -12.14
CA SER A 353 23.15 15.20 -13.28
C SER A 353 22.62 14.77 -14.65
N TRP A 354 21.87 13.66 -14.72
CA TRP A 354 21.30 13.09 -15.95
C TRP A 354 19.81 13.39 -16.15
N ARG A 355 19.22 14.18 -15.26
CA ARG A 355 17.82 14.58 -15.33
C ARG A 355 17.66 16.07 -15.54
N GLU A 356 16.52 16.43 -16.08
CA GLU A 356 16.04 17.80 -16.17
C GLU A 356 14.60 17.87 -15.66
N ASP A 357 14.30 18.99 -15.02
CA ASP A 357 13.00 19.31 -14.45
C ASP A 357 12.25 20.18 -15.46
N ILE A 358 11.37 19.55 -16.24
CA ILE A 358 10.68 20.24 -17.34
C ILE A 358 9.36 20.83 -16.90
N SER A 359 9.07 22.06 -17.35
CA SER A 359 7.76 22.68 -17.19
C SER A 359 6.89 22.32 -18.39
N THR A 360 5.68 21.79 -18.18
CA THR A 360 4.86 21.23 -19.26
C THR A 360 3.37 21.54 -19.08
N ALA A 361 2.65 21.71 -20.20
CA ALA A 361 1.19 21.85 -20.21
C ALA A 361 0.49 20.55 -19.80
N ILE A 362 1.18 19.40 -19.88
CA ILE A 362 0.60 18.08 -19.58
C ILE A 362 0.01 18.02 -18.16
N ASN A 363 0.68 18.63 -17.18
CA ASN A 363 0.19 18.77 -15.80
C ASN A 363 -0.22 20.22 -15.48
N SER A 364 -0.67 20.97 -16.49
CA SER A 364 -1.11 22.37 -16.35
C SER A 364 -0.04 23.29 -15.72
N TYR A 365 1.24 22.98 -15.90
CA TYR A 365 2.37 23.71 -15.32
C TYR A 365 2.34 23.78 -13.78
N GLU A 366 1.64 22.86 -13.10
CA GLU A 366 1.48 22.89 -11.64
C GLU A 366 2.77 22.54 -10.87
N TRP A 367 3.66 21.75 -11.46
CA TRP A 367 4.99 21.42 -10.92
C TRP A 367 5.94 21.00 -12.04
N PRO A 368 7.27 21.14 -11.84
CA PRO A 368 8.24 20.62 -12.78
C PRO A 368 8.27 19.08 -12.77
N VAL A 369 8.48 18.47 -13.95
CA VAL A 369 8.47 17.02 -14.14
C VAL A 369 9.90 16.53 -14.36
N PRO A 370 10.47 15.75 -13.43
CA PRO A 370 11.83 15.22 -13.58
C PRO A 370 11.88 14.08 -14.60
N ILE A 371 12.57 14.28 -15.73
CA ILE A 371 12.79 13.25 -16.76
C ILE A 371 14.26 13.16 -17.17
N PRO A 372 14.72 12.06 -17.80
CA PRO A 372 16.06 11.99 -18.36
C PRO A 372 16.28 13.01 -19.48
N LYS A 373 17.45 13.64 -19.52
CA LYS A 373 17.82 14.67 -20.53
C LYS A 373 17.80 14.17 -21.97
N ASP A 374 17.92 12.86 -22.17
CA ASP A 374 17.91 12.21 -23.48
C ASP A 374 16.52 11.72 -23.91
N MET A 375 15.46 12.07 -23.17
CA MET A 375 14.10 11.57 -23.38
C MET A 375 13.06 12.69 -23.45
N SER A 376 11.93 12.40 -24.11
CA SER A 376 10.74 13.28 -24.10
C SER A 376 9.49 12.55 -23.62
N LEU A 377 8.53 13.31 -23.04
CA LEU A 377 7.22 12.78 -22.66
C LEU A 377 6.42 12.28 -23.87
N ASP A 378 6.61 12.88 -25.06
CA ASP A 378 5.96 12.42 -26.28
C ASP A 378 6.45 11.03 -26.71
N GLN A 379 7.74 10.72 -26.56
CA GLN A 379 8.27 9.37 -26.83
C GLN A 379 7.62 8.33 -25.91
N ILE A 380 7.51 8.63 -24.61
CA ILE A 380 6.86 7.75 -23.63
C ILE A 380 5.37 7.58 -23.98
N ARG A 381 4.68 8.67 -24.29
CA ARG A 381 3.27 8.67 -24.71
C ARG A 381 3.05 7.76 -25.91
N ILE A 382 3.87 7.89 -26.96
CA ILE A 382 3.78 7.08 -28.19
C ILE A 382 3.99 5.60 -27.87
N GLU A 383 4.97 5.26 -27.02
CA GLU A 383 5.21 3.87 -26.62
C GLU A 383 4.01 3.28 -25.88
N MET A 384 3.45 4.01 -24.91
CA MET A 384 2.28 3.55 -24.17
C MET A 384 1.05 3.37 -25.08
N LEU A 385 0.84 4.27 -26.04
CA LEU A 385 -0.22 4.16 -27.04
C LEU A 385 -0.03 2.92 -27.93
N ASN A 386 1.20 2.65 -28.37
CA ASN A 386 1.53 1.44 -29.14
C ASN A 386 1.34 0.14 -28.34
N LEU A 387 1.51 0.19 -27.02
CA LEU A 387 1.18 -0.94 -26.15
C LEU A 387 -0.32 -1.09 -25.90
N GLY A 388 -1.13 -0.07 -26.22
CA GLY A 388 -2.59 -0.08 -26.14
C GLY A 388 -3.16 0.64 -24.92
N ALA A 389 -2.36 1.43 -24.20
CA ALA A 389 -2.84 2.19 -23.05
C ALA A 389 -3.70 3.40 -23.48
N GLU A 390 -4.66 3.76 -22.63
CA GLU A 390 -5.45 5.00 -22.74
C GLU A 390 -5.16 5.92 -21.55
N TYR A 391 -5.26 5.37 -20.34
CA TYR A 391 -4.94 6.06 -19.10
C TYR A 391 -3.74 5.39 -18.44
N ILE A 392 -2.77 6.20 -18.05
CA ILE A 392 -1.60 5.73 -17.32
C ILE A 392 -1.41 6.52 -16.04
N TRP A 393 -0.77 5.90 -15.06
CA TRP A 393 -0.23 6.56 -13.90
C TRP A 393 1.28 6.52 -13.99
N LEU A 394 1.88 7.70 -13.87
CA LEU A 394 3.32 7.91 -13.85
C LEU A 394 3.60 8.85 -12.69
N ASP A 395 4.37 8.39 -11.70
CA ASP A 395 4.63 9.09 -10.43
C ASP A 395 5.06 10.55 -10.64
N VAL A 396 6.01 10.80 -11.54
CA VAL A 396 6.54 12.16 -11.83
C VAL A 396 5.50 13.11 -12.45
N LEU A 397 4.42 12.59 -13.05
CA LEU A 397 3.33 13.36 -13.66
C LEU A 397 2.06 13.40 -12.83
N CYS A 398 1.77 12.34 -12.07
CA CYS A 398 0.49 12.18 -11.37
C CYS A 398 0.58 12.56 -9.88
N LEU A 399 1.78 12.55 -9.30
CA LEU A 399 2.05 13.09 -7.98
C LEU A 399 2.66 14.48 -8.10
N ARG A 400 2.23 15.38 -7.21
CA ARG A 400 2.83 16.71 -7.09
C ARG A 400 4.30 16.58 -6.70
N GLN A 401 5.19 17.08 -7.56
CA GLN A 401 6.65 17.07 -7.34
C GLN A 401 7.10 18.32 -6.61
N GLU A 402 8.36 18.31 -6.14
CA GLU A 402 8.97 19.47 -5.49
C GLU A 402 9.07 20.65 -6.46
N GLY A 403 8.51 21.78 -6.05
CA GLY A 403 8.57 23.05 -6.79
C GLY A 403 7.30 23.36 -7.58
N GLY A 404 7.25 24.58 -8.11
CA GLY A 404 6.09 25.09 -8.84
C GLY A 404 5.05 25.80 -7.95
N PRO A 405 3.91 26.20 -8.55
CA PRO A 405 2.83 26.85 -7.83
C PRO A 405 2.18 25.94 -6.77
N MET A 406 1.77 26.53 -5.66
CA MET A 406 1.08 25.83 -4.56
C MET A 406 1.84 24.62 -3.97
N GLU A 407 3.18 24.73 -3.89
CA GLU A 407 4.05 23.74 -3.24
C GLU A 407 3.58 23.35 -1.82
N TYR A 408 2.92 24.26 -1.09
CA TYR A 408 2.35 23.98 0.23
C TYR A 408 1.30 22.84 0.23
N LEU A 409 0.63 22.59 -0.90
CA LEU A 409 -0.31 21.48 -1.05
C LEU A 409 0.39 20.13 -1.13
N ARG A 410 1.66 20.08 -1.54
CA ARG A 410 2.40 18.83 -1.72
C ARG A 410 2.45 18.02 -0.44
N VAL A 411 2.73 18.66 0.68
CA VAL A 411 2.79 17.99 2.00
C VAL A 411 1.44 17.40 2.39
N GLU A 412 0.34 18.10 2.12
CA GLU A 412 -1.02 17.62 2.42
C GLU A 412 -1.46 16.50 1.47
N GLU A 413 -1.20 16.62 0.17
CA GLU A 413 -1.48 15.55 -0.80
C GLU A 413 -0.68 14.29 -0.50
N TRP A 414 0.62 14.44 -0.17
CA TRP A 414 1.51 13.32 0.09
C TRP A 414 1.11 12.47 1.29
N LYS A 415 0.40 13.03 2.28
CA LYS A 415 -0.12 12.25 3.42
C LYS A 415 -0.94 11.04 2.97
N VAL A 416 -1.67 11.16 1.87
CA VAL A 416 -2.52 10.10 1.30
C VAL A 416 -1.90 9.51 0.04
N ASP A 417 -1.43 10.35 -0.87
CA ASP A 417 -1.07 9.94 -2.22
C ASP A 417 0.22 9.10 -2.26
N VAL A 418 1.21 9.38 -1.38
CA VAL A 418 2.49 8.64 -1.34
C VAL A 418 2.31 7.25 -0.69
N PRO A 419 1.66 7.10 0.47
CA PRO A 419 1.38 5.78 1.02
C PRO A 419 0.57 4.91 0.10
N THR A 420 -0.35 5.48 -0.69
CA THR A 420 -1.29 4.71 -1.54
C THR A 420 -0.75 4.37 -2.93
N ILE A 421 0.51 4.68 -3.23
CA ILE A 421 1.15 4.33 -4.52
C ILE A 421 0.99 2.83 -4.85
N GLY A 422 1.18 1.94 -3.86
CA GLY A 422 1.03 0.51 -4.08
C GLY A 422 -0.37 0.07 -4.53
N SER A 423 -1.43 0.81 -4.19
CA SER A 423 -2.80 0.57 -4.69
C SER A 423 -2.88 0.70 -6.20
N VAL A 424 -2.15 1.68 -6.77
CA VAL A 424 -2.11 1.89 -8.21
C VAL A 424 -1.51 0.68 -8.91
N TYR A 425 -0.35 0.20 -8.45
CA TYR A 425 0.34 -0.94 -9.08
C TYR A 425 -0.38 -2.26 -8.85
N ALA A 426 -0.91 -2.49 -7.64
CA ALA A 426 -1.70 -3.68 -7.33
C ALA A 426 -3.02 -3.72 -8.12
N GLY A 427 -3.58 -2.55 -8.45
CA GLY A 427 -4.81 -2.43 -9.22
C GLY A 427 -4.64 -2.30 -10.73
N ALA A 428 -3.43 -2.05 -11.22
CA ALA A 428 -3.17 -1.80 -12.64
C ALA A 428 -3.33 -3.07 -13.47
N ASP A 429 -4.02 -2.96 -14.62
CA ASP A 429 -4.15 -4.08 -15.56
C ASP A 429 -2.78 -4.51 -16.12
N LYS A 430 -1.89 -3.54 -16.35
CA LYS A 430 -0.50 -3.75 -16.78
C LYS A 430 0.42 -2.71 -16.18
N VAL A 431 1.66 -3.12 -15.92
CA VAL A 431 2.73 -2.24 -15.45
C VAL A 431 3.85 -2.25 -16.49
N VAL A 432 4.27 -1.09 -16.97
CA VAL A 432 5.42 -0.97 -17.89
C VAL A 432 6.65 -0.55 -17.11
N CYS A 433 7.70 -1.37 -17.15
CA CYS A 433 8.94 -1.19 -16.40
C CYS A 433 10.08 -0.67 -17.27
N TYR A 434 10.59 0.52 -16.96
CA TYR A 434 11.83 1.03 -17.53
C TYR A 434 13.00 0.78 -16.59
N LEU A 435 13.87 -0.18 -16.95
CA LEU A 435 14.96 -0.63 -16.09
C LEU A 435 16.12 0.36 -15.95
N ARG A 436 16.25 1.29 -16.90
CA ARG A 436 17.45 2.14 -17.08
C ARG A 436 17.18 3.63 -17.09
N GLY A 437 16.06 4.01 -16.48
CA GLY A 437 15.54 5.37 -16.51
C GLY A 437 14.30 5.45 -17.40
N LEU A 438 13.35 6.28 -16.98
CA LEU A 438 12.07 6.48 -17.64
C LEU A 438 12.23 6.73 -19.16
N GLY A 439 11.57 5.92 -19.98
CA GLY A 439 11.60 6.05 -21.44
C GLY A 439 12.89 5.56 -22.14
N ARG A 440 13.97 5.28 -21.41
CA ARG A 440 15.27 4.97 -22.02
C ARG A 440 15.32 3.55 -22.61
N PRO A 441 16.12 3.32 -23.67
CA PRO A 441 16.26 2.00 -24.26
C PRO A 441 16.84 0.98 -23.28
N LEU A 442 16.29 -0.22 -23.33
CA LEU A 442 16.88 -1.39 -22.69
C LEU A 442 18.20 -1.70 -23.40
N THR A 443 19.31 -1.57 -22.69
CA THR A 443 20.65 -1.83 -23.23
C THR A 443 21.31 -2.92 -22.39
N ALA A 444 22.50 -3.42 -22.73
CA ALA A 444 23.27 -4.32 -21.85
C ALA A 444 24.10 -3.50 -20.85
N SER A 445 24.36 -4.00 -19.63
CA SER A 445 25.26 -3.31 -18.69
C SER A 445 26.68 -3.77 -19.01
N PRO A 446 27.65 -2.87 -19.27
CA PRO A 446 29.04 -3.24 -19.47
C PRO A 446 29.66 -3.96 -18.25
N THR A 447 29.05 -3.80 -17.06
CA THR A 447 29.57 -4.30 -15.77
C THR A 447 28.57 -5.15 -14.98
N GLY A 448 27.39 -5.47 -15.54
CA GLY A 448 26.41 -6.40 -14.96
C GLY A 448 25.45 -5.84 -13.89
N LEU A 449 25.76 -4.72 -13.21
CA LEU A 449 24.83 -3.97 -12.34
C LEU A 449 25.30 -2.52 -12.22
N TRP A 450 24.40 -1.54 -12.39
CA TRP A 450 24.63 -0.16 -11.94
C TRP A 450 23.86 0.08 -10.63
N ASP A 451 24.37 0.97 -9.79
CA ASP A 451 23.77 1.33 -8.50
C ASP A 451 22.35 1.92 -8.62
N ASN A 452 21.98 2.39 -9.81
CA ASN A 452 20.70 3.02 -10.14
C ASN A 452 19.73 2.10 -10.90
N ASP A 453 19.97 0.79 -10.93
CA ASP A 453 19.06 -0.17 -11.58
C ASP A 453 17.71 -0.23 -10.87
N TRP A 454 16.65 -0.56 -11.60
CA TRP A 454 15.28 -0.66 -11.11
C TRP A 454 15.16 -1.55 -9.87
N PHE A 455 15.92 -2.65 -9.80
CA PHE A 455 15.93 -3.57 -8.65
C PHE A 455 16.54 -2.98 -7.36
N LYS A 456 17.20 -1.81 -7.44
CA LYS A 456 17.85 -1.14 -6.32
C LYS A 456 17.01 -0.04 -5.70
N ARG A 457 15.90 0.39 -6.28
CA ARG A 457 15.05 1.46 -5.70
C ARG A 457 14.14 0.89 -4.61
N ALA A 458 13.95 1.60 -3.49
CA ALA A 458 13.08 1.12 -2.40
C ALA A 458 11.63 0.89 -2.88
N TRP A 459 11.04 1.90 -3.53
CA TRP A 459 9.65 1.89 -4.01
C TRP A 459 9.35 0.75 -5.00
N THR A 460 10.27 0.40 -5.90
CA THR A 460 10.01 -0.60 -6.94
C THR A 460 9.76 -2.01 -6.40
N LEU A 461 10.07 -2.28 -5.12
CA LEU A 461 9.77 -3.57 -4.50
C LEU A 461 8.27 -3.83 -4.39
N GLN A 462 7.47 -2.78 -4.14
CA GLN A 462 6.01 -2.88 -4.11
C GLN A 462 5.33 -2.68 -5.46
N GLU A 463 6.09 -2.30 -6.49
CA GLU A 463 5.59 -2.05 -7.86
C GLU A 463 5.58 -3.33 -8.72
N ILE A 464 6.01 -4.46 -8.15
CA ILE A 464 6.02 -5.77 -8.81
C ILE A 464 4.56 -6.24 -9.01
N SER A 465 4.17 -6.47 -10.26
CA SER A 465 2.87 -7.05 -10.60
C SER A 465 3.00 -8.34 -11.41
N GLU A 466 1.90 -9.08 -11.57
CA GLU A 466 1.84 -10.29 -12.40
C GLU A 466 1.86 -9.99 -13.91
N HIS A 467 1.54 -8.76 -14.31
CA HIS A 467 1.36 -8.34 -15.71
C HIS A 467 2.35 -7.24 -16.11
N LEU A 468 3.63 -7.52 -15.87
CA LEU A 468 4.74 -6.62 -16.18
C LEU A 468 5.14 -6.68 -17.67
N ILE A 469 5.32 -5.52 -18.28
CA ILE A 469 5.85 -5.32 -19.63
C ILE A 469 7.18 -4.58 -19.51
N ILE A 470 8.19 -5.00 -20.26
CA ILE A 470 9.44 -4.26 -20.38
C ILE A 470 9.23 -3.04 -21.29
N GLY A 471 9.50 -1.85 -20.76
CA GLY A 471 9.55 -0.61 -21.54
C GLY A 471 10.94 -0.36 -22.11
N GLY A 472 11.00 0.40 -23.21
CA GLY A 472 12.26 0.74 -23.88
C GLY A 472 12.85 -0.41 -24.69
N ASP A 473 12.06 -1.43 -25.01
CA ASP A 473 12.53 -2.64 -25.68
C ASP A 473 13.11 -2.36 -27.08
N THR A 474 14.39 -2.74 -27.26
CA THR A 474 15.11 -2.64 -28.54
C THR A 474 15.20 -3.97 -29.29
N GLY A 475 14.60 -5.05 -28.77
CA GLY A 475 14.63 -6.40 -29.36
C GLY A 475 15.84 -7.25 -28.95
N ASP A 476 16.46 -6.96 -27.81
CA ASP A 476 17.58 -7.73 -27.26
C ASP A 476 17.07 -8.80 -26.26
N GLU A 477 17.09 -10.05 -26.71
CA GLU A 477 16.47 -11.15 -25.99
C GLU A 477 17.25 -11.60 -24.74
N ASP A 478 18.58 -11.42 -24.73
CA ASP A 478 19.43 -11.87 -23.61
C ASP A 478 19.15 -11.05 -22.35
N ILE A 479 19.03 -9.73 -22.50
CA ILE A 479 18.71 -8.82 -21.38
C ILE A 479 17.29 -9.09 -20.87
N ARG A 480 16.37 -9.41 -21.77
CA ARG A 480 14.99 -9.73 -21.43
C ARG A 480 14.92 -11.01 -20.59
N VAL A 481 15.61 -12.07 -20.99
CA VAL A 481 15.68 -13.33 -20.22
C VAL A 481 16.28 -13.09 -18.83
N GLU A 482 17.37 -12.31 -18.73
CA GLU A 482 17.98 -11.99 -17.42
C GLU A 482 16.99 -11.23 -16.50
N PHE A 483 16.23 -10.28 -17.06
CA PHE A 483 15.21 -9.55 -16.32
C PHE A 483 14.09 -10.47 -15.84
N GLU A 484 13.54 -11.32 -16.72
CA GLU A 484 12.46 -12.25 -16.40
C GLU A 484 12.88 -13.24 -15.31
N GLU A 485 14.13 -13.72 -15.33
CA GLU A 485 14.68 -14.58 -14.26
C GLU A 485 14.76 -13.84 -12.91
N LYS A 486 15.26 -12.60 -12.89
CA LYS A 486 15.35 -11.78 -11.67
C LYS A 486 13.96 -11.45 -11.13
N LEU A 487 13.03 -11.09 -12.01
CA LEU A 487 11.64 -10.75 -11.66
C LEU A 487 10.91 -11.95 -11.06
N SER A 488 11.03 -13.13 -11.68
CA SER A 488 10.40 -14.37 -11.20
C SER A 488 10.81 -14.71 -9.77
N ARG A 489 12.09 -14.45 -9.41
CA ARG A 489 12.57 -14.65 -8.03
C ARG A 489 11.93 -13.70 -7.03
N LEU A 490 11.68 -12.44 -7.41
CA LEU A 490 11.07 -11.45 -6.54
C LEU A 490 9.54 -11.65 -6.41
N GLN A 491 8.86 -11.97 -7.50
CA GLN A 491 7.43 -12.33 -7.48
C GLN A 491 7.16 -13.50 -6.54
N TRP A 492 8.06 -14.49 -6.51
CA TRP A 492 7.97 -15.61 -5.57
C TRP A 492 8.05 -15.19 -4.09
N ILE A 493 8.81 -14.13 -3.76
CA ILE A 493 8.91 -13.60 -2.40
C ILE A 493 7.64 -12.81 -2.02
N HIS A 494 7.11 -12.03 -2.95
CA HIS A 494 5.97 -11.12 -2.71
C HIS A 494 4.69 -11.86 -2.28
N GLY A 495 4.43 -13.07 -2.80
CA GLY A 495 3.19 -13.81 -2.56
C GLY A 495 3.12 -14.71 -1.32
N GLN A 496 4.01 -14.56 -0.31
CA GLN A 496 4.17 -15.57 0.76
C GLN A 496 4.18 -15.03 2.21
N HIS A 497 3.80 -13.77 2.46
CA HIS A 497 3.78 -13.15 3.81
C HIS A 497 5.11 -13.29 4.59
N ARG A 498 6.26 -13.03 3.94
CA ARG A 498 7.57 -13.25 4.55
C ARG A 498 8.23 -11.95 4.94
N VAL A 499 7.87 -11.44 6.12
CA VAL A 499 8.36 -10.15 6.64
C VAL A 499 9.89 -10.03 6.52
N TYR A 500 10.64 -11.05 6.94
CA TYR A 500 12.11 -11.00 6.90
C TYR A 500 12.70 -11.14 5.50
N ASP A 501 12.07 -11.89 4.59
CA ASP A 501 12.53 -11.95 3.20
C ASP A 501 12.33 -10.57 2.53
N LEU A 502 11.20 -9.91 2.80
CA LEU A 502 10.91 -8.55 2.32
C LEU A 502 11.88 -7.51 2.94
N LEU A 503 12.12 -7.57 4.25
CA LEU A 503 13.12 -6.71 4.91
C LEU A 503 14.53 -6.93 4.34
N SER A 504 14.90 -8.19 4.05
CA SER A 504 16.18 -8.52 3.40
C SER A 504 16.30 -7.89 2.01
N GLN A 505 15.21 -7.89 1.22
CA GLN A 505 15.18 -7.17 -0.06
C GLN A 505 15.28 -5.66 0.13
N MET A 506 14.55 -5.08 1.10
CA MET A 506 14.53 -3.64 1.36
C MET A 506 15.89 -3.10 1.87
N ARG A 507 16.64 -3.88 2.66
CA ARG A 507 18.00 -3.54 3.11
C ARG A 507 18.94 -3.21 1.95
N ASN A 508 18.84 -3.95 0.86
CA ASN A 508 19.72 -3.84 -0.29
C ASN A 508 19.30 -2.76 -1.30
N ARG A 509 18.26 -1.99 -0.97
CA ARG A 509 17.68 -0.93 -1.80
C ARG A 509 18.05 0.47 -1.29
N VAL A 510 17.96 1.44 -2.18
CA VAL A 510 18.29 2.85 -1.99
C VAL A 510 17.01 3.67 -2.09
N SER A 511 16.91 4.71 -1.27
CA SER A 511 15.83 5.69 -1.29
C SER A 511 16.40 7.11 -1.21
N THR A 512 15.62 8.10 -1.68
CA THR A 512 15.98 9.51 -1.54
C THR A 512 15.72 10.00 -0.13
N ASN A 513 14.54 9.67 0.41
CA ASN A 513 14.23 9.88 1.82
C ASN A 513 14.36 8.52 2.55
N PRO A 514 15.07 8.43 3.69
CA PRO A 514 15.14 7.20 4.47
C PRO A 514 13.76 6.62 4.84
N VAL A 515 12.77 7.48 5.13
CA VAL A 515 11.38 7.09 5.46
C VAL A 515 10.71 6.31 4.32
N ASP A 516 11.11 6.52 3.08
CA ASP A 516 10.55 5.83 1.91
C ASP A 516 10.75 4.31 1.98
N LYS A 517 11.82 3.83 2.63
CA LYS A 517 12.02 2.39 2.82
C LYS A 517 10.94 1.78 3.71
N VAL A 518 10.49 2.54 4.71
CA VAL A 518 9.39 2.13 5.59
C VAL A 518 8.06 2.22 4.85
N ALA A 519 7.77 3.37 4.22
CA ALA A 519 6.53 3.56 3.47
C ALA A 519 6.38 2.55 2.33
N GLY A 520 7.49 2.20 1.65
CA GLY A 520 7.54 1.20 0.59
C GLY A 520 7.22 -0.23 1.03
N MET A 521 7.14 -0.51 2.34
CA MET A 521 6.76 -1.81 2.90
C MET A 521 5.25 -1.96 3.14
N ALA A 522 4.47 -0.88 3.07
CA ALA A 522 3.08 -0.87 3.50
C ALA A 522 2.20 -1.94 2.81
N TYR A 523 2.26 -2.02 1.48
CA TYR A 523 1.54 -3.04 0.70
C TYR A 523 2.19 -4.42 0.75
N LEU A 524 3.51 -4.49 0.95
CA LEU A 524 4.24 -5.76 1.07
C LEU A 524 3.84 -6.53 2.34
N LEU A 525 3.41 -5.81 3.37
CA LEU A 525 2.98 -6.38 4.66
C LEU A 525 1.46 -6.63 4.74
N HIS A 526 0.73 -6.45 3.62
CA HIS A 526 -0.71 -6.72 3.47
C HIS A 526 -1.60 -6.08 4.56
N SER A 527 -1.29 -4.85 4.93
CA SER A 527 -2.00 -4.11 5.97
C SER A 527 -3.42 -3.72 5.54
N ASP A 528 -4.42 -3.87 6.42
CA ASP A 528 -5.81 -3.44 6.17
C ASP A 528 -6.04 -1.93 6.32
N SER A 529 -5.02 -1.22 6.81
CA SER A 529 -4.90 0.23 6.88
C SER A 529 -3.42 0.59 6.78
N ILE A 530 -3.08 1.83 6.41
CA ILE A 530 -1.69 2.25 6.21
C ILE A 530 -1.45 3.62 6.87
N PRO A 531 -0.27 3.89 7.45
CA PRO A 531 0.00 5.19 8.06
C PRO A 531 0.09 6.28 6.99
N ALA A 532 -0.29 7.50 7.36
CA ALA A 532 -0.03 8.67 6.53
C ALA A 532 1.47 8.93 6.39
N TYR A 533 1.88 9.50 5.26
CA TYR A 533 3.28 9.83 5.02
C TYR A 533 3.62 11.22 5.58
N TYR A 534 4.68 11.27 6.38
CA TYR A 534 5.28 12.51 6.85
C TYR A 534 6.77 12.47 6.52
N GLY A 535 7.20 13.23 5.51
CA GLY A 535 8.58 13.17 5.01
C GLY A 535 9.65 13.57 6.02
N GLU A 536 9.28 14.31 7.06
CA GLU A 536 10.20 14.78 8.12
C GLU A 536 10.20 13.90 9.38
N GLN A 537 9.34 12.87 9.43
CA GLN A 537 9.29 11.97 10.59
C GLN A 537 10.53 11.07 10.65
N SER A 538 10.85 10.56 11.84
CA SER A 538 11.95 9.61 11.96
C SER A 538 11.58 8.26 11.34
N GLU A 539 12.58 7.51 10.85
CA GLU A 539 12.35 6.15 10.33
C GLU A 539 11.76 5.22 11.41
N GLU A 540 12.11 5.45 12.69
CA GLU A 540 11.62 4.65 13.80
C GLU A 540 10.15 4.91 14.11
N ASP A 541 9.71 6.17 14.07
CA ASP A 541 8.30 6.54 14.26
C ASP A 541 7.45 6.03 13.10
N ALA A 542 7.97 6.14 11.88
CA ALA A 542 7.34 5.58 10.68
C ALA A 542 7.18 4.05 10.81
N TRP A 543 8.25 3.36 11.23
CA TRP A 543 8.26 1.90 11.36
C TRP A 543 7.30 1.45 12.45
N THR A 544 7.31 2.13 13.60
CA THR A 544 6.38 1.85 14.70
C THR A 544 4.92 2.02 14.25
N SER A 545 4.62 3.12 13.55
CA SER A 545 3.27 3.39 13.03
C SER A 545 2.84 2.35 12.01
N LEU A 546 3.77 1.89 11.15
CA LEU A 546 3.48 0.84 10.18
C LEU A 546 3.20 -0.49 10.86
N VAL A 547 4.07 -0.96 11.76
CA VAL A 547 3.88 -2.24 12.46
C VAL A 547 2.56 -2.29 13.20
N ASP A 548 2.12 -1.17 13.80
CA ASP A 548 0.84 -1.06 14.52
C ASP A 548 -0.39 -1.38 13.66
N VAL A 549 -0.32 -1.09 12.36
CA VAL A 549 -1.43 -1.31 11.41
C VAL A 549 -1.21 -2.51 10.47
N THR A 550 -0.03 -3.13 10.50
CA THR A 550 0.26 -4.31 9.66
C THR A 550 -0.62 -5.50 9.96
N ALA A 551 -0.77 -6.40 8.97
CA ALA A 551 -1.48 -7.66 9.17
C ALA A 551 -0.97 -8.42 10.39
N HIS A 552 -1.89 -9.01 11.16
CA HIS A 552 -1.53 -9.71 12.40
C HIS A 552 -0.45 -10.77 12.19
N GLN A 553 -0.45 -11.48 11.05
CA GLN A 553 0.58 -12.45 10.70
C GLN A 553 1.98 -11.82 10.68
N CYS A 554 2.12 -10.61 10.17
CA CYS A 554 3.40 -9.89 10.16
C CYS A 554 3.83 -9.50 11.59
N GLN A 555 2.90 -9.01 12.41
CA GLN A 555 3.16 -8.72 13.83
C GLN A 555 3.58 -9.98 14.61
N TRP A 556 2.94 -11.12 14.32
CA TRP A 556 3.28 -12.42 14.91
C TRP A 556 4.69 -12.86 14.55
N ASP A 557 5.09 -12.70 13.28
CA ASP A 557 6.44 -13.03 12.84
C ASP A 557 7.47 -12.18 13.58
N LEU A 558 7.25 -10.87 13.70
CA LEU A 558 8.11 -9.96 14.46
C LEU A 558 8.25 -10.36 15.94
N LEU A 559 7.15 -10.80 16.56
CA LEU A 559 7.12 -11.22 17.96
C LEU A 559 7.80 -12.58 18.20
N PHE A 560 7.46 -13.60 17.41
CA PHE A 560 7.85 -15.00 17.65
C PHE A 560 9.14 -15.43 16.98
N LEU A 561 9.61 -14.70 15.97
CA LEU A 561 10.77 -15.10 15.19
C LEU A 561 11.96 -14.15 15.37
N TYR A 562 11.73 -12.88 15.74
CA TYR A 562 12.85 -11.98 16.00
C TYR A 562 13.52 -12.30 17.35
N PRO A 563 14.83 -12.62 17.38
CA PRO A 563 15.53 -13.08 18.58
C PRO A 563 15.56 -12.08 19.74
N GLN A 564 15.89 -10.84 19.45
CA GLN A 564 16.20 -9.86 20.48
C GLN A 564 14.93 -9.12 20.91
N PRO A 565 14.91 -8.55 22.12
CA PRO A 565 13.92 -7.53 22.43
C PRO A 565 14.17 -6.29 21.57
N GLY A 566 13.09 -5.56 21.28
CA GLY A 566 13.17 -4.23 20.70
C GLY A 566 13.99 -3.29 21.55
N ASP A 567 14.81 -2.47 20.91
CA ASP A 567 15.57 -1.39 21.55
C ASP A 567 14.92 -0.01 21.37
N GLY A 568 13.75 0.04 20.73
CA GLY A 568 12.94 1.24 20.54
C GLY A 568 11.97 1.51 21.70
N THR A 569 10.94 2.31 21.43
CA THR A 569 9.84 2.55 22.37
C THR A 569 9.05 1.29 22.66
N LYS A 570 9.07 0.35 21.70
CA LYS A 570 8.41 -0.93 21.81
C LYS A 570 9.38 -2.10 21.93
N THR A 571 9.31 -2.87 23.02
CA THR A 571 10.23 -3.99 23.32
C THR A 571 9.83 -5.32 22.68
N TRP A 572 8.58 -5.49 22.27
CA TRP A 572 8.10 -6.75 21.70
C TRP A 572 8.43 -6.90 20.21
N GLN A 573 8.55 -5.77 19.51
CA GLN A 573 8.92 -5.70 18.10
C GLN A 573 10.36 -5.19 17.95
N PRO A 574 11.10 -5.60 16.91
CA PRO A 574 12.38 -4.98 16.61
C PRO A 574 12.21 -3.54 16.13
N SER A 575 13.17 -2.67 16.45
CA SER A 575 13.26 -1.32 15.87
C SER A 575 13.62 -1.35 14.39
N TRP A 576 13.41 -0.23 13.70
CA TRP A 576 13.86 -0.06 12.31
C TRP A 576 15.36 -0.30 12.19
N ARG A 577 16.15 0.25 13.12
CA ARG A 577 17.60 0.04 13.18
C ARG A 577 17.92 -1.46 13.23
N GLN A 578 17.34 -2.18 14.19
CA GLN A 578 17.54 -3.63 14.37
C GLN A 578 17.19 -4.44 13.11
N VAL A 579 16.07 -4.14 12.45
CA VAL A 579 15.69 -4.84 11.21
C VAL A 579 16.51 -4.42 9.99
N MET A 580 17.32 -3.37 10.06
CA MET A 580 18.18 -2.94 8.98
C MET A 580 19.66 -3.31 9.18
N THR A 581 20.15 -3.37 10.42
CA THR A 581 21.56 -3.64 10.75
C THR A 581 21.83 -5.07 11.20
N ASP A 582 20.95 -5.64 12.02
CA ASP A 582 21.25 -6.89 12.71
C ASP A 582 21.00 -8.10 11.81
N ARG A 583 21.46 -9.29 12.22
CA ARG A 583 21.11 -10.54 11.53
C ARG A 583 19.61 -10.80 11.70
N ILE A 584 18.84 -10.70 10.61
CA ILE A 584 17.44 -11.13 10.58
C ILE A 584 17.34 -12.65 10.37
N PRO A 585 16.27 -13.28 10.87
CA PRO A 585 15.95 -14.67 10.53
C PRO A 585 15.84 -14.84 9.00
N GLN A 586 16.72 -15.64 8.38
CA GLN A 586 16.69 -15.89 6.93
C GLN A 586 16.24 -17.32 6.60
N GLY A 587 15.32 -17.46 5.64
CA GLY A 587 15.05 -18.73 4.96
C GLY A 587 14.44 -19.86 5.81
N GLN A 588 13.91 -19.56 6.99
CA GLN A 588 13.41 -20.60 7.93
C GLN A 588 11.88 -20.69 8.03
N HIS A 589 11.11 -19.76 7.47
CA HIS A 589 9.71 -19.62 7.89
C HIS A 589 8.78 -19.43 6.70
N ARG A 590 8.15 -20.53 6.25
CA ARG A 590 6.76 -20.45 5.82
C ARG A 590 5.94 -20.36 7.11
N SER A 591 5.83 -19.15 7.68
CA SER A 591 5.05 -18.92 8.89
C SER A 591 3.57 -19.10 8.55
N SER A 592 3.05 -20.31 8.78
CA SER A 592 1.62 -20.44 9.11
C SER A 592 1.51 -20.72 10.60
N LEU A 593 1.94 -19.72 11.40
CA LEU A 593 1.66 -19.67 12.83
C LEU A 593 0.13 -19.78 12.97
N GLN A 594 -0.34 -20.82 13.66
CA GLN A 594 -1.77 -21.06 13.86
C GLN A 594 -2.30 -19.99 14.80
N ILE A 595 -3.26 -19.24 14.27
CA ILE A 595 -3.70 -17.95 14.80
C ILE A 595 -4.39 -18.11 16.16
N GLY A 596 -3.92 -17.37 17.16
CA GLY A 596 -4.75 -16.85 18.26
C GLY A 596 -5.25 -15.46 17.87
N CYS A 597 -6.49 -15.11 18.20
CA CYS A 597 -7.10 -13.83 17.80
C CYS A 597 -6.41 -12.66 18.52
N TRP A 598 -5.90 -11.67 17.78
CA TRP A 598 -5.75 -10.32 18.31
C TRP A 598 -7.13 -9.69 18.34
N ASN A 599 -7.64 -9.36 19.52
CA ASN A 599 -8.79 -8.47 19.61
C ASN A 599 -8.24 -7.05 19.63
N GLN A 600 -8.28 -6.36 18.49
CA GLN A 600 -8.29 -4.90 18.52
C GLN A 600 -9.70 -4.46 18.87
N ASP A 601 -10.03 -4.45 20.16
CA ASP A 601 -11.21 -3.75 20.65
C ASP A 601 -10.96 -2.23 20.61
N GLY A 602 -10.60 -1.67 19.45
CA GLY A 602 -10.52 -0.22 19.17
C GLY A 602 -9.76 0.65 20.20
N LYS A 603 -8.91 0.05 21.04
CA LYS A 603 -8.22 0.73 22.13
C LYS A 603 -6.78 1.00 21.70
N THR A 604 -6.52 2.28 21.56
CA THR A 604 -5.24 2.93 21.32
C THR A 604 -4.35 2.87 22.57
N ASP A 605 -4.10 1.70 23.14
CA ASP A 605 -3.01 1.56 24.11
C ASP A 605 -1.75 1.09 23.40
N ALA A 606 -0.60 1.69 23.76
CA ALA A 606 0.69 1.43 23.12
C ALA A 606 1.18 -0.03 23.24
N ASN A 607 0.45 -0.88 23.97
CA ASN A 607 0.81 -2.25 24.30
C ASN A 607 0.20 -3.25 23.31
N ALA A 608 0.89 -4.36 23.11
CA ALA A 608 0.39 -5.47 22.30
C ALA A 608 -0.49 -6.42 23.14
N TYR A 609 -1.62 -6.90 22.60
CA TYR A 609 -2.48 -7.87 23.29
C TYR A 609 -2.33 -9.28 22.71
N TYR A 610 -1.74 -10.19 23.48
CA TYR A 610 -1.61 -11.59 23.10
C TYR A 610 -2.75 -12.41 23.67
N ASN A 611 -3.40 -13.21 22.82
CA ASN A 611 -4.36 -14.24 23.24
C ASN A 611 -3.98 -15.59 22.65
N GLY A 612 -3.43 -16.47 23.47
CA GLY A 612 -2.90 -17.76 23.03
C GLY A 612 -2.46 -18.63 24.19
N TYR A 613 -1.50 -19.52 23.96
CA TYR A 613 -1.01 -20.45 24.97
C TYR A 613 0.07 -19.79 25.84
N ILE A 614 -0.08 -19.92 27.16
CA ILE A 614 0.84 -19.37 28.14
C ILE A 614 1.30 -20.48 29.08
N ILE A 615 2.61 -20.53 29.32
CA ILE A 615 3.19 -21.20 30.48
C ILE A 615 3.58 -20.10 31.47
N GLU A 616 2.95 -20.09 32.64
CA GLU A 616 3.11 -19.01 33.62
C GLU A 616 4.53 -18.92 34.16
N LEU A 617 5.15 -20.08 34.39
CA LEU A 617 6.51 -20.18 34.91
C LEU A 617 7.16 -21.47 34.44
N ALA A 618 8.32 -21.36 33.80
CA ALA A 618 9.18 -22.49 33.49
C ALA A 618 10.65 -22.10 33.68
N PHE A 619 11.43 -23.03 34.20
CA PHE A 619 12.87 -22.87 34.33
C PHE A 619 13.55 -23.29 33.03
N VAL A 620 14.45 -22.46 32.53
CA VAL A 620 15.13 -22.64 31.25
C VAL A 620 16.61 -22.73 31.53
N GLN A 621 17.28 -23.74 30.96
CA GLN A 621 18.71 -23.93 31.16
C GLN A 621 19.42 -24.39 29.89
N GLY A 622 20.70 -24.04 29.75
CA GLY A 622 21.58 -24.53 28.67
C GLY A 622 21.55 -23.72 27.37
N LEU A 623 20.74 -22.65 27.30
CA LEU A 623 20.70 -21.76 26.12
C LEU A 623 21.70 -20.59 26.21
N CYS A 624 22.42 -20.45 27.32
CA CYS A 624 23.37 -19.35 27.55
C CYS A 624 24.70 -19.54 26.78
N GLU A 625 25.21 -20.76 26.69
CA GLU A 625 26.46 -21.11 26.00
C GLU A 625 26.19 -21.70 24.60
N LEU A 626 27.19 -21.66 23.71
CA LEU A 626 27.08 -22.29 22.38
C LEU A 626 27.53 -23.75 22.50
N SER A 627 26.81 -24.69 21.89
CA SER A 627 27.34 -26.05 21.80
C SER A 627 28.48 -26.07 20.78
N GLU A 628 29.71 -26.31 21.26
CA GLU A 628 30.90 -26.47 20.42
C GLU A 628 31.00 -27.88 19.80
N GLU A 629 30.20 -28.82 20.31
CA GLU A 629 30.53 -30.24 20.30
C GLU A 629 30.29 -30.98 18.97
N PHE A 630 29.44 -30.47 18.05
CA PHE A 630 29.00 -31.29 16.91
C PHE A 630 29.63 -30.92 15.55
N VAL A 631 30.13 -29.69 15.42
CA VAL A 631 30.60 -29.17 14.12
C VAL A 631 32.11 -29.32 13.94
N GLU A 632 32.88 -29.41 15.03
CA GLU A 632 34.33 -29.60 14.98
C GLU A 632 34.72 -31.01 14.54
N ASP A 633 33.96 -32.04 14.92
CA ASP A 633 34.26 -33.42 14.51
C ASP A 633 33.99 -33.67 13.01
N LEU A 634 32.90 -33.11 12.48
CA LEU A 634 32.60 -33.18 11.05
C LEU A 634 33.58 -32.37 10.20
N ALA A 635 34.02 -31.21 10.71
CA ALA A 635 35.06 -30.42 10.07
C ALA A 635 36.38 -31.20 9.99
N LYS A 636 36.75 -31.87 11.08
CA LYS A 636 37.97 -32.69 11.13
C LYS A 636 37.87 -33.89 10.18
N GLU A 637 36.73 -34.58 10.09
CA GLU A 637 36.56 -35.71 9.17
C GLU A 637 36.50 -35.32 7.68
N VAL A 638 35.77 -34.25 7.34
CA VAL A 638 35.64 -33.79 5.94
C VAL A 638 36.92 -33.11 5.45
N VAL A 639 37.62 -32.35 6.31
CA VAL A 639 38.89 -31.68 5.95
C VAL A 639 40.07 -32.66 5.97
N ALA A 640 40.10 -33.65 6.86
CA ALA A 640 41.11 -34.71 6.83
C ALA A 640 41.04 -35.56 5.55
N GLY A 641 39.90 -35.58 4.85
CA GLY A 641 39.75 -36.24 3.55
C GLY A 641 40.25 -35.45 2.34
N PHE A 642 40.57 -34.15 2.50
CA PHE A 642 40.85 -33.24 1.38
C PHE A 642 41.94 -32.21 1.71
N SER A 643 43.07 -32.60 2.33
CA SER A 643 44.12 -31.62 2.63
C SER A 643 44.51 -30.84 1.38
N GLU A 644 44.81 -29.56 1.54
CA GLU A 644 45.29 -28.67 0.45
C GLU A 644 46.54 -29.25 -0.23
N GLU A 645 47.32 -30.08 0.48
CA GLU A 645 48.41 -30.86 -0.08
C GLU A 645 47.96 -31.93 -1.09
N LEU A 646 46.82 -32.60 -0.91
CA LEU A 646 46.29 -33.59 -1.88
C LEU A 646 45.84 -32.94 -3.20
N ALA A 647 45.34 -31.70 -3.15
CA ALA A 647 44.97 -30.93 -4.34
C ALA A 647 46.22 -30.40 -5.07
N LYS A 648 47.26 -30.02 -4.32
CA LYS A 648 48.57 -29.62 -4.87
C LYS A 648 49.32 -30.82 -5.45
N GLU A 649 49.34 -31.93 -4.73
CA GLU A 649 49.90 -33.21 -5.18
C GLU A 649 49.17 -33.73 -6.41
N ALA A 650 47.85 -33.59 -6.56
CA ALA A 650 47.15 -34.08 -7.76
C ALA A 650 47.49 -33.29 -9.03
N VAL A 651 47.84 -32.00 -8.88
CA VAL A 651 48.34 -31.15 -9.98
C VAL A 651 49.80 -31.45 -10.28
N GLU A 652 50.61 -31.74 -9.26
CA GLU A 652 52.02 -32.15 -9.42
C GLU A 652 52.18 -33.62 -9.87
N ARG A 653 51.22 -34.52 -9.55
CA ARG A 653 51.21 -35.97 -9.86
C ARG A 653 50.99 -36.32 -11.33
N PHE A 654 50.90 -35.34 -12.23
CA PHE A 654 51.03 -35.60 -13.67
C PHE A 654 52.49 -35.55 -14.16
N SER A 655 53.45 -35.25 -13.29
CA SER A 655 54.87 -35.38 -13.56
C SER A 655 55.59 -36.16 -12.45
N GLU A 656 55.96 -37.40 -12.78
CA GLU A 656 57.02 -38.20 -12.15
C GLU A 656 56.72 -38.93 -10.81
N GLU A 657 57.57 -39.92 -10.56
CA GLU A 657 57.29 -41.26 -10.03
C GLU A 657 57.64 -41.43 -8.53
N PHE A 658 56.96 -42.40 -7.88
CA PHE A 658 57.19 -43.04 -6.56
C PHE A 658 56.99 -42.26 -5.25
N VAL A 659 56.21 -42.85 -4.31
CA VAL A 659 56.53 -43.08 -2.85
C VAL A 659 55.40 -43.83 -2.08
N ASP A 660 55.87 -44.64 -1.10
CA ASP A 660 55.32 -45.31 0.12
C ASP A 660 53.98 -46.09 0.14
N PRO A 661 54.00 -47.44 0.33
CA PRO A 661 52.82 -48.29 0.51
C PRO A 661 52.01 -48.12 1.82
N ASP A 662 52.53 -47.52 2.89
CA ASP A 662 51.81 -47.49 4.19
C ASP A 662 50.73 -46.39 4.29
N GLU A 663 50.82 -45.32 3.48
CA GLU A 663 49.78 -44.28 3.34
C GLU A 663 48.59 -44.74 2.47
N LEU A 664 48.77 -45.80 1.67
CA LEU A 664 47.76 -46.35 0.76
C LEU A 664 46.62 -47.10 1.48
N GLY A 665 46.84 -47.53 2.73
CA GLY A 665 45.87 -48.31 3.51
C GLY A 665 44.57 -47.54 3.83
N LYS A 666 44.67 -46.26 4.18
CA LYS A 666 43.52 -45.40 4.49
C LYS A 666 42.87 -44.82 3.22
N LEU A 667 43.68 -44.49 2.21
CA LEU A 667 43.22 -44.02 0.90
C LEU A 667 42.45 -45.09 0.10
N SER A 668 42.77 -46.39 0.28
CA SER A 668 42.09 -47.47 -0.47
C SER A 668 40.61 -47.64 -0.14
N LYS A 669 40.17 -47.30 1.08
CA LYS A 669 38.75 -47.37 1.47
C LYS A 669 37.94 -46.23 0.88
N LEU A 670 38.47 -45.01 0.95
CA LEU A 670 37.84 -43.82 0.37
C LEU A 670 37.85 -43.88 -1.17
N SER A 671 38.96 -44.28 -1.79
CA SER A 671 39.02 -44.42 -3.26
C SER A 671 38.08 -45.52 -3.77
N LYS A 672 37.90 -46.62 -3.03
CA LYS A 672 36.90 -47.64 -3.35
C LYS A 672 35.47 -47.12 -3.19
N SER A 673 35.16 -46.37 -2.14
CA SER A 673 33.83 -45.75 -1.96
C SER A 673 33.51 -44.78 -3.10
N TRP A 674 34.45 -43.91 -3.48
CA TRP A 674 34.27 -42.96 -4.58
C TRP A 674 34.25 -43.63 -5.96
N ALA A 675 35.08 -44.66 -6.20
CA ALA A 675 35.04 -45.45 -7.43
C ALA A 675 33.73 -46.23 -7.58
N ASN A 676 33.16 -46.73 -6.48
CA ASN A 676 31.84 -47.38 -6.48
C ASN A 676 30.72 -46.37 -6.74
N LEU A 677 30.81 -45.17 -6.15
CA LEU A 677 29.86 -44.08 -6.39
C LEU A 677 29.91 -43.58 -7.84
N GLY A 678 31.12 -43.45 -8.41
CA GLY A 678 31.35 -43.11 -9.81
C GLY A 678 30.78 -44.16 -10.76
N LYS A 679 30.99 -45.46 -10.50
CA LYS A 679 30.39 -46.56 -11.29
C LYS A 679 28.86 -46.59 -11.21
N PHE A 680 28.29 -46.29 -10.05
CA PHE A 680 26.85 -46.14 -9.88
C PHE A 680 26.31 -44.98 -10.71
N TRP A 681 27.03 -43.85 -10.74
CA TRP A 681 26.66 -42.67 -11.53
C TRP A 681 26.74 -42.91 -13.04
N THR A 682 27.81 -43.54 -13.53
CA THR A 682 27.95 -43.92 -14.95
C THR A 682 26.76 -44.77 -15.40
N LYS A 683 26.34 -45.73 -14.56
CA LYS A 683 25.18 -46.58 -14.85
C LYS A 683 23.86 -45.82 -14.86
N LEU A 684 23.67 -44.83 -13.98
CA LEU A 684 22.46 -44.00 -13.94
C LEU A 684 22.36 -43.07 -15.16
N VAL A 685 23.47 -42.43 -15.55
CA VAL A 685 23.53 -41.53 -16.70
C VAL A 685 23.33 -42.30 -18.01
N GLU A 686 23.94 -43.49 -18.15
CA GLU A 686 23.74 -44.37 -19.31
C GLU A 686 22.30 -44.90 -19.41
N SER A 687 21.59 -45.00 -18.28
CA SER A 687 20.18 -45.45 -18.25
C SER A 687 19.15 -44.35 -18.54
N ASN A 688 19.57 -43.08 -18.64
CA ASN A 688 18.70 -41.91 -18.81
C ASN A 688 17.62 -41.73 -17.70
N GLU A 689 17.71 -42.48 -16.60
CA GLU A 689 16.85 -42.40 -15.42
C GLU A 689 17.59 -41.68 -14.28
N PHE A 690 17.84 -40.39 -14.43
CA PHE A 690 18.52 -39.63 -13.38
C PHE A 690 17.57 -39.30 -12.21
N ASP A 691 17.66 -40.05 -11.12
CA ASP A 691 16.98 -39.75 -9.86
C ASP A 691 17.95 -39.17 -8.81
N SER A 692 17.88 -37.84 -8.66
CA SER A 692 18.66 -37.09 -7.66
C SER A 692 18.46 -37.58 -6.22
N LYS A 693 17.29 -38.14 -5.89
CA LYS A 693 16.95 -38.66 -4.57
C LYS A 693 17.68 -39.96 -4.30
N GLN A 694 17.62 -40.90 -5.24
CA GLN A 694 18.28 -42.19 -5.11
C GLN A 694 19.81 -42.03 -4.97
N PHE A 695 20.39 -41.07 -5.69
CA PHE A 695 21.81 -40.76 -5.57
C PHE A 695 22.16 -40.20 -4.19
N ALA A 696 21.41 -39.21 -3.71
CA ALA A 696 21.62 -38.64 -2.38
C ALA A 696 21.42 -39.67 -1.26
N GLU A 697 20.47 -40.60 -1.43
CA GLU A 697 20.27 -41.74 -0.54
C GLU A 697 21.49 -42.64 -0.46
N GLN A 698 22.10 -42.96 -1.61
CA GLN A 698 23.33 -43.75 -1.65
C GLN A 698 24.54 -42.95 -1.13
N PHE A 699 24.64 -41.66 -1.43
CA PHE A 699 25.71 -40.79 -0.93
C PHE A 699 25.69 -40.71 0.60
N VAL A 700 24.55 -40.36 1.18
CA VAL A 700 24.38 -40.29 2.64
C VAL A 700 24.58 -41.65 3.30
N LYS A 701 24.16 -42.75 2.65
CA LYS A 701 24.41 -44.11 3.15
C LYS A 701 25.88 -44.51 3.08
N GLN A 702 26.58 -44.14 2.01
CA GLN A 702 27.98 -44.52 1.78
C GLN A 702 28.94 -43.78 2.73
N PHE A 703 28.58 -42.57 3.14
CA PHE A 703 29.36 -41.71 4.05
C PHE A 703 28.75 -41.58 5.45
N ASP A 704 27.71 -42.37 5.77
CA ASP A 704 27.00 -42.41 7.05
C ASP A 704 26.51 -41.05 7.59
N LEU A 705 26.04 -40.17 6.70
CA LEU A 705 25.66 -38.78 7.00
C LEU A 705 24.23 -38.63 7.55
N LYS A 706 23.57 -39.72 7.97
CA LYS A 706 22.13 -39.75 8.31
C LYS A 706 21.75 -38.90 9.52
N GLN A 707 22.71 -38.58 10.39
CA GLN A 707 22.48 -37.76 11.59
C GLN A 707 22.62 -36.26 11.33
N LEU A 708 23.20 -35.86 10.19
CA LEU A 708 23.59 -34.48 9.89
C LEU A 708 22.68 -33.80 8.87
N PHE A 709 22.08 -34.59 7.99
CA PHE A 709 21.22 -34.09 6.94
C PHE A 709 19.97 -34.95 6.84
N ASP A 710 18.85 -34.30 6.57
CA ASP A 710 17.70 -34.99 6.02
C ASP A 710 18.05 -35.45 4.59
N LEU A 711 17.96 -36.75 4.34
CA LEU A 711 18.26 -37.40 3.06
C LEU A 711 17.58 -36.71 1.86
N GLU A 712 16.36 -36.21 2.05
CA GLU A 712 15.60 -35.52 1.01
C GLU A 712 16.02 -34.05 0.81
N GLU A 713 16.45 -33.36 1.86
CA GLU A 713 16.96 -31.97 1.76
C GLU A 713 18.34 -31.94 1.11
N PHE A 714 19.20 -32.90 1.50
CA PHE A 714 20.48 -33.12 0.84
C PHE A 714 20.27 -33.48 -0.64
N ALA A 715 19.31 -34.37 -0.95
CA ALA A 715 18.94 -34.70 -2.33
C ALA A 715 18.46 -33.51 -3.14
N GLU A 716 17.66 -32.63 -2.54
CA GLU A 716 17.08 -31.48 -3.23
C GLU A 716 18.12 -30.38 -3.49
N ILE A 717 18.97 -30.07 -2.50
CA ILE A 717 20.07 -29.13 -2.65
C ILE A 717 21.06 -29.66 -3.71
N PHE A 718 21.43 -30.93 -3.59
CA PHE A 718 22.33 -31.59 -4.53
C PHE A 718 21.73 -31.68 -5.93
N GLY A 719 20.44 -32.01 -6.04
CA GLY A 719 19.69 -32.04 -7.29
C GLY A 719 19.59 -30.66 -7.96
N ARG A 720 19.37 -29.58 -7.19
CA ARG A 720 19.37 -28.20 -7.73
C ARG A 720 20.76 -27.75 -8.20
N CYS A 721 21.82 -28.14 -7.48
CA CYS A 721 23.20 -27.89 -7.89
C CYS A 721 23.55 -28.60 -9.19
N LEU A 722 23.14 -29.86 -9.34
CA LEU A 722 23.31 -30.63 -10.57
C LEU A 722 22.48 -30.07 -11.73
N LEU A 723 21.21 -29.69 -11.50
CA LEU A 723 20.34 -29.13 -12.55
C LEU A 723 20.89 -27.81 -13.11
N ARG A 724 21.42 -26.93 -12.24
CA ARG A 724 22.10 -25.68 -12.64
C ARG A 724 23.39 -25.92 -13.44
N PHE A 725 24.02 -27.07 -13.22
CA PHE A 725 25.25 -27.44 -13.90
C PHE A 725 24.96 -27.97 -15.31
N PHE A 726 24.01 -28.92 -15.45
CA PHE A 726 23.61 -29.47 -16.74
C PHE A 726 22.94 -28.44 -17.67
N THR A 727 22.33 -27.39 -17.11
CA THR A 727 21.75 -26.29 -17.90
C THR A 727 22.77 -25.27 -18.40
N ARG A 728 24.00 -25.25 -17.86
CA ARG A 728 25.06 -24.27 -18.20
C ARG A 728 26.25 -24.84 -18.95
N SER A 729 26.41 -26.16 -19.00
CA SER A 729 27.58 -26.80 -19.58
C SER A 729 27.19 -27.64 -20.80
N SER A 730 27.58 -27.18 -22.00
CA SER A 730 27.69 -28.06 -23.15
C SER A 730 28.67 -29.18 -22.80
N LEU A 731 28.21 -30.42 -22.90
CA LEU A 731 28.91 -31.66 -22.54
C LEU A 731 30.38 -31.69 -23.00
N ASP A 732 31.34 -31.49 -22.08
CA ASP A 732 32.68 -32.11 -22.12
C ASP A 732 33.50 -31.93 -20.82
N ILE A 733 32.85 -31.98 -19.65
CA ILE A 733 33.53 -31.82 -18.35
C ILE A 733 33.75 -33.20 -17.73
N SER A 734 34.99 -33.50 -17.33
CA SER A 734 35.32 -34.78 -16.68
C SER A 734 34.49 -34.98 -15.40
N LEU A 735 34.00 -36.21 -15.25
CA LEU A 735 33.26 -36.74 -14.10
C LEU A 735 33.87 -36.37 -12.74
N TRP A 736 35.21 -36.25 -12.69
CA TRP A 736 35.96 -35.85 -11.49
C TRP A 736 35.83 -34.35 -11.17
N VAL A 737 35.79 -33.48 -12.18
CA VAL A 737 35.60 -32.03 -12.00
C VAL A 737 34.18 -31.75 -11.49
N LEU A 738 33.19 -32.52 -11.95
CA LEU A 738 31.82 -32.47 -11.44
C LEU A 738 31.76 -32.85 -9.95
N ALA A 739 32.36 -33.98 -9.58
CA ALA A 739 32.42 -34.44 -8.19
C ALA A 739 33.14 -33.42 -7.29
N TYR A 740 34.29 -32.89 -7.74
CA TYR A 740 35.05 -31.87 -7.02
C TYR A 740 34.24 -30.58 -6.80
N ARG A 741 33.54 -30.06 -7.82
CA ARG A 741 32.70 -28.86 -7.70
C ARG A 741 31.46 -29.09 -6.85
N CYS A 742 30.84 -30.26 -6.93
CA CYS A 742 29.76 -30.64 -6.03
C CYS A 742 30.25 -30.67 -4.58
N CYS A 743 31.44 -31.22 -4.33
CA CYS A 743 32.08 -31.19 -3.01
C CYS A 743 32.39 -29.75 -2.56
N GLN A 744 32.87 -28.86 -3.44
CA GLN A 744 33.09 -27.46 -3.09
C GLN A 744 31.79 -26.73 -2.72
N GLU A 745 30.69 -26.96 -3.43
CA GLU A 745 29.39 -26.38 -3.07
C GLU A 745 28.80 -27.00 -1.80
N ILE A 746 29.01 -28.31 -1.56
CA ILE A 746 28.68 -28.95 -0.27
C ILE A 746 29.52 -28.35 0.86
N ILE A 747 30.82 -28.11 0.66
CA ILE A 747 31.72 -27.49 1.64
C ILE A 747 31.34 -26.03 1.90
N LYS A 748 30.90 -25.30 0.87
CA LYS A 748 30.40 -23.94 0.98
C LYS A 748 29.07 -23.89 1.72
N HIS A 749 28.14 -24.79 1.43
CA HIS A 749 26.89 -24.94 2.17
C HIS A 749 27.10 -25.47 3.59
N SER A 750 28.08 -26.35 3.82
CA SER A 750 28.43 -26.83 5.16
C SER A 750 29.15 -25.75 5.97
N LYS A 751 29.89 -24.82 5.32
CA LYS A 751 30.36 -23.56 5.94
C LYS A 751 29.18 -22.66 6.34
N VAL A 752 28.15 -22.53 5.50
CA VAL A 752 26.91 -21.81 5.84
C VAL A 752 26.13 -22.48 6.99
N LEU A 753 26.14 -23.81 7.07
CA LEU A 753 25.59 -24.57 8.20
C LEU A 753 26.46 -24.47 9.47
N LYS A 754 27.79 -24.40 9.32
CA LYS A 754 28.78 -24.07 10.37
C LYS A 754 28.52 -22.71 11.03
N GLU A 755 28.06 -21.74 10.24
CA GLU A 755 27.66 -20.42 10.72
C GLU A 755 26.30 -20.41 11.45
N ARG A 756 25.54 -21.52 11.40
CA ARG A 756 24.27 -21.73 12.12
C ARG A 756 24.50 -22.58 13.38
N ARG A 757 25.25 -22.08 14.36
CA ARG A 757 25.33 -22.70 15.69
C ARG A 757 23.96 -22.63 16.37
N TYR A 758 23.22 -23.73 16.48
CA TYR A 758 22.00 -23.73 17.28
C TYR A 758 22.37 -23.69 18.76
N ARG A 759 21.60 -22.96 19.56
CA ARG A 759 21.64 -23.11 21.02
C ARG A 759 20.65 -24.20 21.38
N VAL A 760 21.05 -25.16 22.20
CA VAL A 760 20.20 -26.27 22.65
C VAL A 760 20.14 -26.22 24.16
N GLY A 761 18.94 -26.27 24.71
CA GLY A 761 18.73 -26.26 26.14
C GLY A 761 17.49 -27.05 26.54
N GLN A 762 17.10 -26.91 27.80
CA GLN A 762 15.95 -27.59 28.36
C GLN A 762 14.97 -26.61 28.99
N LEU A 763 13.69 -26.87 28.74
CA LEU A 763 12.54 -26.25 29.38
C LEU A 763 12.02 -27.18 30.46
N VAL A 764 12.18 -26.77 31.72
CA VAL A 764 11.79 -27.53 32.90
C VAL A 764 10.55 -26.92 33.53
N VAL A 765 9.47 -27.68 33.65
CA VAL A 765 8.17 -27.23 34.15
C VAL A 765 7.45 -28.33 34.92
N LYS A 766 6.65 -27.97 35.93
CA LYS A 766 5.85 -28.93 36.69
C LYS A 766 4.47 -29.10 36.06
N ASP A 767 3.99 -30.33 35.95
CA ASP A 767 2.61 -30.62 35.56
C ASP A 767 1.62 -30.49 36.75
N ASP A 768 0.34 -30.73 36.49
CA ASP A 768 -0.71 -30.71 37.52
C ASP A 768 -0.53 -31.74 38.65
N THR A 769 0.24 -32.80 38.41
CA THR A 769 0.61 -33.77 39.46
C THR A 769 1.77 -33.30 40.33
N GLY A 770 2.40 -32.16 39.97
CA GLY A 770 3.61 -31.64 40.59
C GLY A 770 4.89 -32.33 40.10
N THR A 771 4.79 -33.19 39.09
CA THR A 771 5.92 -33.90 38.49
C THR A 771 6.69 -32.98 37.56
N GLU A 772 8.00 -32.95 37.70
CA GLU A 772 8.88 -32.16 36.85
C GLU A 772 9.03 -32.80 35.47
N CYS A 773 8.80 -31.99 34.43
CA CYS A 773 8.88 -32.36 33.03
C CYS A 773 9.98 -31.53 32.38
N SER A 774 10.87 -32.19 31.64
CA SER A 774 11.88 -31.52 30.85
C SER A 774 11.62 -31.73 29.36
N PHE A 775 11.69 -30.65 28.59
CA PHE A 775 11.55 -30.66 27.14
C PHE A 775 12.76 -30.00 26.48
N GLU A 776 13.31 -30.63 25.46
CA GLU A 776 14.40 -30.04 24.67
C GLU A 776 13.88 -28.85 23.85
N ILE A 777 14.61 -27.74 23.90
CA ILE A 777 14.33 -26.52 23.15
C ILE A 777 15.57 -26.06 22.40
N THR A 778 15.35 -25.44 21.24
CA THR A 778 16.43 -24.95 20.37
C THR A 778 16.20 -23.51 19.96
N ALA A 779 17.26 -22.70 19.95
CA ALA A 779 17.24 -21.36 19.39
C ALA A 779 18.16 -21.30 18.16
N SER A 780 17.62 -20.86 17.01
CA SER A 780 18.36 -20.73 15.75
C SER A 780 19.21 -19.46 15.67
N HIS A 781 19.32 -18.71 16.76
CA HIS A 781 20.01 -17.44 16.85
C HIS A 781 21.15 -17.46 17.87
N GLN A 782 22.09 -16.52 17.74
CA GLN A 782 23.25 -16.42 18.63
C GLN A 782 23.00 -15.57 19.88
N TYR A 783 21.84 -14.90 20.01
CA TYR A 783 21.52 -14.15 21.22
C TYR A 783 21.41 -15.11 22.43
N PRO A 784 22.20 -14.93 23.51
CA PRO A 784 22.20 -15.84 24.65
C PRO A 784 20.93 -15.68 25.47
N ILE A 785 20.41 -16.80 25.98
CA ILE A 785 19.26 -16.83 26.88
C ILE A 785 19.76 -17.35 28.22
N PRO A 786 19.84 -16.49 29.27
CA PRO A 786 20.34 -16.90 30.58
C PRO A 786 19.51 -18.00 31.23
N ASP A 787 20.15 -18.80 32.06
CA ASP A 787 19.45 -19.82 32.85
C ASP A 787 18.63 -19.13 33.94
N ASP A 788 17.30 -19.17 33.82
CA ASP A 788 16.37 -18.48 34.72
C ASP A 788 14.94 -19.01 34.55
N SER A 789 14.01 -18.51 35.38
CA SER A 789 12.59 -18.73 35.25
C SER A 789 11.94 -17.67 34.35
N TYR A 790 11.15 -18.13 33.37
CA TYR A 790 10.48 -17.30 32.38
C TYR A 790 8.98 -17.58 32.35
N THR A 791 8.22 -16.59 31.89
CA THR A 791 6.86 -16.77 31.38
C THR A 791 6.94 -16.94 29.87
N LEU A 792 6.31 -17.98 29.32
CA LEU A 792 6.40 -18.31 27.89
C LEU A 792 5.07 -18.08 27.18
N LEU A 793 5.11 -17.42 26.02
CA LEU A 793 3.98 -17.33 25.09
C LEU A 793 4.20 -18.30 23.94
N GLY A 794 3.21 -19.14 23.63
CA GLY A 794 3.33 -20.27 22.72
C GLY A 794 2.44 -20.17 21.51
N THR A 795 2.97 -20.47 20.33
CA THR A 795 2.15 -20.67 19.13
C THR A 795 2.64 -21.88 18.35
N THR A 796 1.72 -22.59 17.69
CA THR A 796 2.06 -23.72 16.83
C THR A 796 2.24 -23.23 15.41
N ALA A 797 3.34 -23.56 14.75
CA ALA A 797 3.48 -23.32 13.31
C ALA A 797 3.12 -24.58 12.53
N LYS A 798 2.32 -24.43 11.47
CA LYS A 798 2.26 -25.41 10.39
C LYS A 798 3.33 -25.00 9.35
N TRP A 799 4.23 -25.92 9.04
CA TRP A 799 5.15 -25.72 7.93
C TRP A 799 4.44 -26.15 6.64
N SER A 800 4.19 -25.23 5.72
CA SER A 800 3.64 -25.58 4.41
C SER A 800 4.78 -25.96 3.47
N GLY A 801 5.45 -27.09 3.64
CA GLY A 801 6.47 -27.60 2.70
C GLY A 801 6.40 -29.12 2.61
N ILE A 802 7.26 -29.76 1.79
CA ILE A 802 7.25 -31.22 1.52
C ILE A 802 7.38 -32.05 2.81
N ARG A 803 7.76 -31.44 3.96
CA ARG A 803 7.59 -32.03 5.29
C ARG A 803 6.77 -31.16 6.23
N ARG A 804 5.61 -31.66 6.67
CA ARG A 804 4.81 -31.09 7.77
C ARG A 804 5.49 -31.30 9.13
N ARG A 805 6.67 -30.72 9.39
CA ARG A 805 7.19 -30.64 10.76
C ARG A 805 6.47 -29.50 11.47
N ARG A 806 5.73 -29.81 12.53
CA ARG A 806 5.16 -28.77 13.40
C ARG A 806 6.19 -28.49 14.49
N CYS A 807 6.36 -27.24 14.83
CA CYS A 807 7.11 -26.85 16.02
C CYS A 807 6.27 -25.86 16.81
N ILE A 808 6.51 -25.82 18.11
CA ILE A 808 5.98 -24.78 18.97
C ILE A 808 7.04 -23.69 19.04
N HIS A 809 6.65 -22.46 18.70
CA HIS A 809 7.47 -21.28 18.91
C HIS A 809 7.11 -20.68 20.26
N TRP A 810 8.15 -20.36 21.03
CA TRP A 810 8.04 -19.80 22.36
C TRP A 810 8.67 -18.41 22.38
N VAL A 811 7.94 -17.43 22.89
CA VAL A 811 8.48 -16.14 23.33
C VAL A 811 8.76 -16.23 24.82
N PHE A 812 10.00 -15.96 25.20
CA PHE A 812 10.47 -15.92 26.58
C PHE A 812 10.31 -14.50 27.06
N GLY A 813 9.56 -14.31 28.14
CA GLY A 813 9.36 -13.00 28.74
C GLY A 813 9.40 -13.05 30.25
N ARG A 814 9.47 -11.86 30.85
CA ARG A 814 9.38 -11.67 32.30
C ARG A 814 8.15 -10.82 32.62
N ARG A 815 7.34 -11.31 33.55
CA ARG A 815 6.17 -10.58 34.01
C ARG A 815 6.57 -9.44 34.94
N LEU A 816 6.03 -8.25 34.68
CA LEU A 816 6.24 -7.07 35.49
C LEU A 816 5.21 -7.00 36.63
N PRO A 817 5.46 -6.20 37.69
CA PRO A 817 4.52 -6.04 38.80
C PRO A 817 3.13 -5.51 38.40
N ASP A 818 3.04 -4.79 37.29
CA ASP A 818 1.79 -4.28 36.72
C ASP A 818 1.04 -5.32 35.86
N GLY A 819 1.55 -6.54 35.78
CA GLY A 819 0.95 -7.66 35.07
C GLY A 819 1.36 -7.80 33.60
N ARG A 820 2.07 -6.81 33.01
CA ARG A 820 2.53 -6.86 31.61
C ARG A 820 3.72 -7.79 31.43
N LEU A 821 3.89 -8.33 30.22
CA LEU A 821 5.03 -9.16 29.86
C LEU A 821 6.08 -8.36 29.09
N LYS A 822 7.33 -8.34 29.56
CA LYS A 822 8.47 -7.85 28.77
C LYS A 822 9.10 -9.00 27.98
N LYS A 823 9.15 -8.88 26.65
CA LYS A 823 9.85 -9.84 25.77
C LYS A 823 11.36 -9.84 26.08
N LEU A 824 11.98 -11.02 26.08
CA LEU A 824 13.41 -11.20 26.29
C LEU A 824 14.08 -11.99 25.16
N SER A 825 13.48 -13.09 24.69
CA SER A 825 14.01 -13.86 23.57
C SER A 825 12.97 -14.81 22.95
N VAL A 826 13.35 -15.59 21.95
CA VAL A 826 12.52 -16.65 21.36
C VAL A 826 13.26 -17.99 21.29
N ALA A 827 12.54 -19.10 21.27
CA ALA A 827 13.10 -20.43 20.97
C ALA A 827 12.00 -21.35 20.40
N GLN A 828 12.39 -22.54 19.95
CA GLN A 828 11.50 -23.52 19.34
C GLN A 828 11.56 -24.85 20.10
N MET A 829 10.44 -25.57 20.08
CA MET A 829 10.32 -26.91 20.63
C MET A 829 9.72 -27.85 19.58
N ASN A 830 10.33 -29.01 19.37
CA ASN A 830 9.82 -30.01 18.44
C ASN A 830 8.51 -30.61 18.99
N VAL A 831 7.45 -30.69 18.17
CA VAL A 831 6.18 -31.30 18.62
C VAL A 831 6.29 -32.80 18.89
N GLU A 832 7.31 -33.47 18.36
CA GLU A 832 7.59 -34.87 18.67
C GLU A 832 7.99 -35.05 20.15
N ALA A 833 8.56 -34.00 20.77
CA ALA A 833 8.82 -33.98 22.21
C ALA A 833 7.54 -33.74 23.02
N ALA A 834 6.74 -32.75 22.61
CA ALA A 834 5.39 -32.52 23.14
C ALA A 834 4.54 -31.67 22.18
N SER A 835 3.31 -32.11 21.91
CA SER A 835 2.33 -31.29 21.20
C SER A 835 1.71 -30.23 22.13
N MET A 836 1.21 -29.12 21.56
CA MET A 836 0.54 -28.09 22.37
C MET A 836 -0.67 -28.67 23.11
N ASP A 837 -1.43 -29.56 22.47
CA ASP A 837 -2.57 -30.25 23.09
C ASP A 837 -2.14 -31.11 24.29
N SER A 838 -0.98 -31.76 24.20
CA SER A 838 -0.41 -32.53 25.32
C SER A 838 -0.07 -31.62 26.50
N LEU A 839 0.60 -30.48 26.26
CA LEU A 839 0.91 -29.51 27.32
C LEU A 839 -0.34 -28.96 27.99
N VAL A 840 -1.40 -28.72 27.22
CA VAL A 840 -2.69 -28.25 27.75
C VAL A 840 -3.39 -29.33 28.56
N SER A 841 -3.40 -30.59 28.09
CA SER A 841 -4.00 -31.72 28.82
C SER A 841 -3.35 -32.01 30.17
N ARG A 842 -2.06 -31.67 30.32
CA ARG A 842 -1.28 -31.80 31.55
C ARG A 842 -1.29 -30.54 32.42
N SER A 843 -2.12 -29.56 32.05
CA SER A 843 -2.21 -28.24 32.68
C SER A 843 -0.89 -27.47 32.74
N ILE A 844 0.09 -27.81 31.90
CA ILE A 844 1.38 -27.12 31.78
C ILE A 844 1.20 -25.79 31.05
N ALA A 845 0.45 -25.82 29.95
CA ALA A 845 0.09 -24.63 29.17
C ALA A 845 -1.42 -24.36 29.30
N LYS A 846 -1.81 -23.09 29.33
CA LYS A 846 -3.23 -22.69 29.32
C LYS A 846 -3.49 -21.63 28.26
N ARG A 847 -4.71 -21.57 27.74
CA ARG A 847 -5.13 -20.41 26.94
C ARG A 847 -5.43 -19.25 27.85
N ALA A 848 -4.75 -18.14 27.66
CA ALA A 848 -4.92 -16.92 28.42
C ALA A 848 -4.57 -15.72 27.58
N SER A 849 -5.00 -14.55 28.05
CA SER A 849 -4.64 -13.28 27.43
C SER A 849 -3.69 -12.50 28.30
N ILE A 850 -2.72 -11.84 27.67
CA ILE A 850 -1.71 -11.04 28.35
C ILE A 850 -1.38 -9.80 27.53
N THR A 851 -1.21 -8.70 28.23
CA THR A 851 -0.67 -7.47 27.66
C THR A 851 0.85 -7.57 27.63
N ILE A 852 1.42 -7.45 26.44
CA ILE A 852 2.86 -7.37 26.23
C ILE A 852 3.25 -5.90 26.36
N LEU A 853 4.27 -5.64 27.17
CA LEU A 853 4.84 -4.30 27.33
C LEU A 853 5.13 -3.74 25.95
N ALA A 854 4.65 -2.50 25.73
CA ALA A 854 5.00 -1.69 24.56
C ALA A 854 6.45 -1.94 24.24
#